data_AF-A0A0K6GH69-F1
#
_entry.id   AF-A0A0K6GH69-F1
#
_cell.length_a   1.000
_cell.length_b   1.000
_cell.length_c   1.000
_cell.angle_alpha   90.00
_cell.angle_beta   90.00
_cell.angle_gamma   90.00
#
_symmetry.space_group_name_H-M   'P 1'
#
loop_
_entity.id
_entity.type
_entity.pdbx_description
1 polymer ?
#
loop_
_entity_poly.entity_id
_entity_poly.type
_entity_poly.pdbx_seq_one_letter_code
_entity_poly.pdbx_strand_id
1 'polypeptide(L)'
;MLRQLVCEGVSIEHIQKVIDACARGFGIDIDGKISTRSVGRIMKEGFIKAKMQVAYDLNNVKYFTICGDGTTIKNQQYEAKALHMRFQSDSEKEATDPRQPPLVRTLGVHRAVDHTAQTQLSGWVYAIESCCALFSRSPIGKNWAINGKGVARKLRGVLTDHAADQKRLLELIQNWKRNCDRELRGLDALTSMSPDDQLQVLWSHMKQASIQLDNWSDIPSEQRHALLHDAWLTLAIQAGEAEFRKLSPEIQFDIDFLAWSGCCMHKELNAVKGGALAMANMWENLNINPPMALRNKHEVVNLDLSEKVNDCPPRGAIKLNSLAGALFNNKDDKKGHQSLVDNYLKEVLAIELIAHREAYIMLLEVICDSKSVTAFTNIELNVYQALQDVPTLTELAVLCLHAQAIGCPYMRNVRRSDRNALDLGPLHDRVRAYCREIIDNPDLLLNPDVESKLTLDGQHWDRPDVIYRIQAMSKDLPYLKQAVVAFFEGELKTWERFTAEFKPGETIAEATQDQRDSAWNPATNDTSEGSLGQCRQMLRRAPNMTDDQRNARVMWHRNGTYDWSERALTKEDEAFVRREARLLDSSGESQKVRQKINDALMEKVAANRARKVKSAERKATYQERIASIQLNDEASYEELCQMKVSELDNQIDKLRESDRSVVPKSRLKTKQAKVLEIVEALRRKKEGKKVEEGTGNGAGLRKDALLNMEGVKIEVAKPPEDEEMYFDDEVCL
;
A
#
# COMPACT_ATOMS: atom_id res chain seq x y z
N MET A 1 -28.90 -6.85 23.47
CA MET A 1 -29.73 -7.42 22.36
C MET A 1 -29.77 -6.54 21.10
N LEU A 2 -30.43 -5.38 21.05
CA LEU A 2 -30.63 -4.63 19.78
C LEU A 2 -29.33 -4.36 19.00
N ARG A 3 -28.31 -3.82 19.68
CA ARG A 3 -27.01 -3.55 19.04
C ARG A 3 -26.37 -4.83 18.49
N GLN A 4 -26.48 -5.93 19.22
CA GLN A 4 -25.96 -7.23 18.81
C GLN A 4 -26.65 -7.72 17.53
N LEU A 5 -27.99 -7.71 17.47
CA LEU A 5 -28.73 -8.09 16.25
C LEU A 5 -28.31 -7.24 15.03
N VAL A 6 -28.11 -5.93 15.21
CA VAL A 6 -27.62 -5.05 14.14
C VAL A 6 -26.19 -5.44 13.69
N CYS A 7 -25.32 -5.79 14.64
CA CYS A 7 -23.94 -6.21 14.35
C CYS A 7 -23.88 -7.56 13.64
N GLU A 8 -24.78 -8.50 13.98
CA GLU A 8 -24.94 -9.80 13.30
C GLU A 8 -25.59 -9.69 11.90
N GLY A 9 -25.89 -8.48 11.43
CA GLY A 9 -26.38 -8.24 10.07
C GLY A 9 -27.90 -8.22 9.93
N VAL A 10 -28.66 -8.26 11.02
CA VAL A 10 -30.11 -8.05 10.95
C VAL A 10 -30.39 -6.62 10.49
N SER A 11 -31.20 -6.48 9.43
CA SER A 11 -31.62 -5.17 8.93
C SER A 11 -32.42 -4.41 10.00
N ILE A 12 -32.17 -3.11 10.15
CA ILE A 12 -32.87 -2.26 11.14
C ILE A 12 -34.39 -2.26 10.95
N GLU A 13 -34.87 -2.51 9.74
CA GLU A 13 -36.29 -2.62 9.39
C GLU A 13 -36.92 -3.94 9.83
N HIS A 14 -36.09 -4.97 10.04
CA HIS A 14 -36.51 -6.33 10.36
C HIS A 14 -36.27 -6.71 11.82
N ILE A 15 -35.59 -5.87 12.61
CA ILE A 15 -35.24 -6.18 14.00
C ILE A 15 -36.46 -6.48 14.86
N GLN A 16 -37.52 -5.67 14.79
CA GLN A 16 -38.75 -5.96 15.56
C GLN A 16 -39.33 -7.32 15.16
N LYS A 17 -39.39 -7.63 13.86
CA LYS A 17 -39.92 -8.92 13.37
C LYS A 17 -39.11 -10.11 13.89
N VAL A 18 -37.78 -9.99 13.94
CA VAL A 18 -36.90 -11.03 14.48
C VAL A 18 -37.15 -11.23 15.98
N ILE A 19 -37.23 -10.13 16.75
CA ILE A 19 -37.52 -10.20 18.18
C ILE A 19 -38.89 -10.84 18.43
N ASP A 20 -39.92 -10.42 17.68
CA ASP A 20 -41.26 -10.98 17.78
C ASP A 20 -41.29 -12.47 17.42
N ALA A 21 -40.53 -12.89 16.41
CA ALA A 21 -40.44 -14.29 16.00
C ALA A 21 -39.79 -15.15 17.08
N CYS A 22 -38.68 -14.69 17.66
CA CYS A 22 -38.04 -15.38 18.78
C CYS A 22 -38.96 -15.44 20.00
N ALA A 23 -39.59 -14.33 20.39
CA ALA A 23 -40.47 -14.29 21.55
C ALA A 23 -41.70 -15.19 21.40
N ARG A 24 -42.34 -15.20 20.23
CA ARG A 24 -43.41 -16.18 19.92
C ARG A 24 -42.93 -17.61 20.06
N GLY A 25 -41.71 -17.92 19.60
CA GLY A 25 -41.11 -19.24 19.76
C GLY A 25 -40.90 -19.67 21.22
N PHE A 26 -40.72 -18.71 22.13
CA PHE A 26 -40.59 -18.94 23.57
C PHE A 26 -41.90 -18.75 24.36
N GLY A 27 -43.03 -18.46 23.70
CA GLY A 27 -44.29 -18.16 24.37
C GLY A 27 -44.28 -16.87 25.20
N ILE A 28 -43.45 -15.90 24.82
CA ILE A 28 -43.31 -14.60 25.50
C ILE A 28 -44.09 -13.53 24.71
N ASP A 29 -45.01 -12.84 25.38
CA ASP A 29 -45.67 -11.66 24.84
C ASP A 29 -44.81 -10.41 25.02
N ILE A 30 -44.58 -9.66 23.94
CA ILE A 30 -43.83 -8.41 23.97
C ILE A 30 -44.80 -7.23 24.03
N ASP A 31 -44.61 -6.37 25.03
CA ASP A 31 -45.28 -5.07 25.07
C ASP A 31 -44.50 -3.99 24.28
N GLY A 32 -45.22 -3.20 23.50
CA GLY A 32 -44.68 -2.10 22.70
C GLY A 32 -44.01 -2.50 21.37
N LYS A 33 -43.52 -1.48 20.65
CA LYS A 33 -42.80 -1.63 19.36
C LYS A 33 -41.62 -0.67 19.28
N ILE A 34 -40.56 -1.10 18.63
CA ILE A 34 -39.34 -0.33 18.43
C ILE A 34 -39.29 0.18 16.99
N SER A 35 -39.21 1.50 16.82
CA SER A 35 -39.09 2.12 15.49
C SER A 35 -37.68 1.97 14.91
N THR A 36 -37.57 1.97 13.58
CA THR A 36 -36.28 2.01 12.87
C THR A 36 -35.41 3.19 13.30
N ARG A 37 -36.03 4.34 13.53
CA ARG A 37 -35.38 5.55 14.06
C ARG A 37 -34.79 5.30 15.45
N SER A 38 -35.53 4.64 16.34
CA SER A 38 -35.05 4.29 17.69
C SER A 38 -33.84 3.37 17.63
N VAL A 39 -33.87 2.33 16.78
CA VAL A 39 -32.72 1.44 16.57
C VAL A 39 -31.50 2.22 16.08
N GLY A 40 -31.67 3.11 15.11
CA GLY A 40 -30.59 3.96 14.60
C GLY A 40 -29.94 4.82 15.68
N ARG A 41 -30.74 5.41 16.58
CA ARG A 41 -30.24 6.19 17.73
C ARG A 41 -29.51 5.34 18.74
N ILE A 42 -30.04 4.17 19.08
CA ILE A 42 -29.40 3.21 19.99
C ILE A 42 -28.03 2.79 19.46
N MET A 43 -27.88 2.60 18.14
CA MET A 43 -26.58 2.33 17.53
C MET A 43 -25.62 3.53 17.64
N LYS A 44 -26.11 4.76 17.41
CA LYS A 44 -25.30 5.97 17.57
C LYS A 44 -24.83 6.18 19.00
N GLU A 45 -25.67 5.89 20.00
CA GLU A 45 -25.24 5.88 21.40
C GLU A 45 -24.08 4.90 21.62
N GLY A 46 -24.13 3.71 21.02
CA GLY A 46 -23.03 2.74 21.06
C GLY A 46 -21.75 3.28 20.42
N PHE A 47 -21.86 4.03 19.32
CA PHE A 47 -20.72 4.68 18.67
C PHE A 47 -20.08 5.76 19.55
N ILE A 48 -20.89 6.61 20.20
CA ILE A 48 -20.40 7.61 21.17
C ILE A 48 -19.65 6.92 22.31
N LYS A 49 -20.22 5.85 22.89
CA LYS A 49 -19.55 5.05 23.93
C LYS A 49 -18.23 4.48 23.44
N ALA A 50 -18.18 3.94 22.21
CA ALA A 50 -16.97 3.35 21.66
C ALA A 50 -15.87 4.42 21.47
N LYS A 51 -16.23 5.63 21.04
CA LYS A 51 -15.28 6.76 20.95
C LYS A 51 -14.77 7.20 22.33
N MET A 52 -15.65 7.29 23.31
CA MET A 52 -15.27 7.59 24.70
C MET A 52 -14.32 6.52 25.27
N GLN A 53 -14.60 5.24 25.00
CA GLN A 53 -13.74 4.12 25.40
C GLN A 53 -12.34 4.25 24.80
N VAL A 54 -12.21 4.60 23.52
CA VAL A 54 -10.87 4.77 22.91
C VAL A 54 -10.06 5.86 23.62
N ALA A 55 -10.67 7.00 23.94
CA ALA A 55 -9.99 8.05 24.69
C ALA A 55 -9.63 7.61 26.11
N TYR A 56 -10.56 6.93 26.81
CA TYR A 56 -10.30 6.34 28.11
C TYR A 56 -9.09 5.39 28.07
N ASP A 57 -9.05 4.47 27.11
CA ASP A 57 -7.95 3.51 26.96
C ASP A 57 -6.63 4.25 26.65
N LEU A 58 -6.63 5.22 25.73
CA LEU A 58 -5.45 6.03 25.39
C LEU A 58 -4.90 6.83 26.58
N ASN A 59 -5.75 7.25 27.52
CA ASN A 59 -5.28 7.92 28.72
C ASN A 59 -4.60 6.94 29.69
N ASN A 60 -5.10 5.70 29.81
CA ASN A 60 -4.62 4.71 30.77
C ASN A 60 -3.42 3.88 30.28
N VAL A 61 -3.08 3.95 28.99
CA VAL A 61 -1.90 3.27 28.46
C VAL A 61 -0.67 4.16 28.55
N LYS A 62 0.51 3.55 28.75
CA LYS A 62 1.79 4.26 28.68
C LYS A 62 2.13 4.62 27.24
N TYR A 63 1.97 3.65 26.33
CA TYR A 63 2.31 3.77 24.92
C TYR A 63 1.30 3.03 24.04
N PHE A 64 1.27 3.40 22.75
CA PHE A 64 0.48 2.70 21.76
C PHE A 64 1.14 2.76 20.37
N THR A 65 0.65 1.89 19.50
CA THR A 65 1.00 1.81 18.09
C THR A 65 -0.23 2.07 17.23
N ILE A 66 -0.06 2.76 16.10
CA ILE A 66 -1.10 2.85 15.06
C ILE A 66 -0.84 1.84 13.94
N CYS A 67 -1.92 1.29 13.39
CA CYS A 67 -1.91 0.42 12.23
C CYS A 67 -2.94 0.95 11.23
N GLY A 68 -2.48 1.25 10.02
CA GLY A 68 -3.28 1.85 8.96
C GLY A 68 -3.22 1.04 7.66
N ASP A 69 -4.32 1.06 6.92
CA ASP A 69 -4.34 0.59 5.54
C ASP A 69 -5.38 1.37 4.72
N GLY A 70 -5.14 1.50 3.42
CA GLY A 70 -5.95 2.28 2.49
C GLY A 70 -6.36 1.46 1.28
N THR A 71 -7.62 1.57 0.86
CA THR A 71 -8.04 0.96 -0.41
C THR A 71 -9.14 1.76 -1.09
N THR A 72 -9.27 1.57 -2.39
CA THR A 72 -10.36 2.14 -3.18
C THR A 72 -11.53 1.15 -3.27
N ILE A 73 -12.71 1.57 -2.81
CA ILE A 73 -13.96 0.82 -2.95
C ILE A 73 -14.92 1.62 -3.82
N LYS A 74 -15.25 1.12 -5.02
CA LYS A 74 -16.12 1.80 -6.00
C LYS A 74 -15.66 3.25 -6.29
N ASN A 75 -14.38 3.43 -6.61
CA ASN A 75 -13.75 4.71 -6.94
C ASN A 75 -13.77 5.76 -5.80
N GLN A 76 -13.92 5.33 -4.55
CA GLN A 76 -13.77 6.17 -3.37
C GLN A 76 -12.68 5.60 -2.47
N GLN A 77 -11.83 6.46 -1.91
CA GLN A 77 -10.76 6.05 -1.01
C GLN A 77 -11.31 5.81 0.39
N TYR A 78 -10.88 4.72 1.01
CA TYR A 78 -11.21 4.34 2.39
C TYR A 78 -9.95 4.00 3.16
N GLU A 79 -9.89 4.42 4.41
CA GLU A 79 -8.76 4.18 5.32
C GLU A 79 -9.24 3.49 6.59
N ALA A 80 -8.67 2.33 6.88
CA ALA A 80 -8.86 1.63 8.14
C ALA A 80 -7.86 2.14 9.18
N LYS A 81 -8.34 2.32 10.42
CA LYS A 81 -7.55 2.85 11.52
C LYS A 81 -7.67 1.95 12.75
N ALA A 82 -6.55 1.37 13.18
CA ALA A 82 -6.45 0.53 14.37
C ALA A 82 -5.34 0.99 15.32
N LEU A 83 -5.54 0.75 16.61
CA LEU A 83 -4.64 1.09 17.70
C LEU A 83 -4.28 -0.22 18.43
N HIS A 84 -2.98 -0.44 18.67
CA HIS A 84 -2.47 -1.55 19.48
C HIS A 84 -1.95 -0.98 20.80
N MET A 85 -2.43 -1.52 21.92
CA MET A 85 -2.23 -0.95 23.25
C MET A 85 -1.99 -2.04 24.30
N ARG A 86 -1.15 -1.73 25.29
CA ARG A 86 -0.98 -2.53 26.51
C ARG A 86 -1.30 -1.67 27.73
N PHE A 87 -2.22 -2.14 28.56
CA PHE A 87 -2.45 -1.53 29.87
C PHE A 87 -1.29 -1.88 30.80
N GLN A 88 -0.96 -0.98 31.71
CA GLN A 88 -0.06 -1.32 32.80
C GLN A 88 -0.82 -2.23 33.77
N SER A 89 -0.19 -3.33 34.19
CA SER A 89 -0.69 -4.09 35.34
C SER A 89 -0.22 -3.42 36.62
N ASP A 90 -1.14 -3.03 37.50
CA ASP A 90 -0.82 -2.39 38.78
C ASP A 90 -0.20 -3.38 39.81
N SER A 91 -0.02 -4.66 39.46
CA SER A 91 0.61 -5.65 40.34
C SER A 91 1.63 -6.52 39.60
N GLU A 92 2.76 -6.81 40.24
CA GLU A 92 3.76 -7.81 39.76
C GLU A 92 3.15 -9.22 39.60
N LYS A 93 1.97 -9.47 40.18
CA LYS A 93 1.24 -10.76 40.11
C LYS A 93 0.29 -10.87 38.92
N GLU A 94 -0.03 -9.75 38.26
CA GLU A 94 -0.84 -9.68 37.04
C GLU A 94 -0.08 -9.03 35.88
N ALA A 95 1.25 -9.12 35.88
CA ALA A 95 2.05 -8.77 34.71
C ALA A 95 1.46 -9.52 33.51
N THR A 96 0.80 -8.78 32.61
CA THR A 96 0.26 -9.34 31.37
C THR A 96 1.39 -10.09 30.71
N ASP A 97 1.23 -11.41 30.51
CA ASP A 97 2.23 -12.23 29.85
C ASP A 97 2.68 -11.49 28.59
N PRO A 98 3.98 -11.15 28.43
CA PRO A 98 4.45 -10.39 27.27
C PRO A 98 4.18 -11.14 25.94
N ARG A 99 3.85 -12.43 26.00
CA ARG A 99 3.40 -13.25 24.86
C ARG A 99 1.93 -13.02 24.49
N GLN A 100 1.12 -12.39 25.34
CA GLN A 100 -0.25 -12.02 24.98
C GLN A 100 -0.23 -10.88 23.96
N PRO A 101 -1.02 -11.00 22.87
CA PRO A 101 -1.19 -9.92 21.92
C PRO A 101 -1.75 -8.68 22.62
N PRO A 102 -1.33 -7.46 22.23
CA PRO A 102 -1.90 -6.25 22.79
C PRO A 102 -3.39 -6.13 22.47
N LEU A 103 -4.05 -5.32 23.28
CA LEU A 103 -5.42 -4.91 23.04
C LEU A 103 -5.51 -4.14 21.73
N VAL A 104 -6.44 -4.54 20.87
CA VAL A 104 -6.74 -3.82 19.63
C VAL A 104 -7.99 -2.96 19.83
N ARG A 105 -7.90 -1.68 19.45
CA ARG A 105 -9.06 -0.80 19.26
C ARG A 105 -9.11 -0.31 17.84
N THR A 106 -10.27 -0.40 17.21
CA THR A 106 -10.49 0.23 15.91
C THR A 106 -11.14 1.58 16.09
N LEU A 107 -10.68 2.56 15.30
CA LEU A 107 -11.34 3.84 15.09
C LEU A 107 -12.35 3.79 13.93
N GLY A 108 -12.57 2.61 13.35
CA GLY A 108 -13.41 2.39 12.19
C GLY A 108 -12.66 2.55 10.86
N VAL A 109 -13.44 2.51 9.78
CA VAL A 109 -12.99 2.80 8.41
C VAL A 109 -13.58 4.15 8.02
N HIS A 110 -12.82 5.01 7.35
CA HIS A 110 -13.27 6.36 7.00
C HIS A 110 -13.05 6.62 5.52
N ARG A 111 -13.97 7.35 4.88
CA ARG A 111 -13.72 7.87 3.53
C ARG A 111 -12.67 8.97 3.59
N ALA A 112 -11.77 8.97 2.62
CA ALA A 112 -10.78 10.03 2.42
C ALA A 112 -11.02 10.72 1.07
N VAL A 113 -10.60 11.99 0.99
CA VAL A 113 -10.73 12.81 -0.22
C VAL A 113 -9.71 12.36 -1.28
N ASP A 114 -8.49 12.08 -0.84
CA ASP A 114 -7.40 11.53 -1.62
C ASP A 114 -6.58 10.56 -0.75
N HIS A 115 -5.45 10.10 -1.27
CA HIS A 115 -4.52 9.18 -0.60
C HIS A 115 -3.19 9.85 -0.26
N THR A 116 -3.13 11.19 -0.22
CA THR A 116 -1.87 11.88 0.11
C THR A 116 -1.50 11.65 1.57
N ALA A 117 -0.20 11.62 1.86
CA ALA A 117 0.32 11.47 3.21
C ALA A 117 -0.23 12.54 4.19
N GLN A 118 -0.45 13.77 3.71
CA GLN A 118 -1.00 14.86 4.51
C GLN A 118 -2.48 14.64 4.87
N THR A 119 -3.29 14.17 3.91
CA THR A 119 -4.70 13.80 4.16
C THR A 119 -4.79 12.64 5.15
N GLN A 120 -3.93 11.63 5.01
CA GLN A 120 -3.86 10.49 5.93
C GLN A 120 -3.50 10.94 7.35
N LEU A 121 -2.47 11.78 7.54
CA LEU A 121 -2.11 12.35 8.85
C LEU A 121 -3.30 13.11 9.44
N SER A 122 -3.90 14.00 8.65
CA SER A 122 -5.05 14.81 9.10
C SER A 122 -6.22 13.93 9.54
N GLY A 123 -6.46 12.83 8.83
CA GLY A 123 -7.46 11.82 9.19
C GLY A 123 -7.15 11.11 10.51
N TRP A 124 -5.89 10.78 10.79
CA TRP A 124 -5.47 10.20 12.07
C TRP A 124 -5.63 11.18 13.24
N VAL A 125 -5.11 12.40 13.08
CA VAL A 125 -5.21 13.47 14.09
C VAL A 125 -6.67 13.77 14.41
N TYR A 126 -7.52 13.94 13.38
CA TYR A 126 -8.94 14.18 13.57
C TYR A 126 -9.63 13.03 14.31
N ALA A 127 -9.34 11.78 13.94
CA ALA A 127 -9.98 10.62 14.57
C ALA A 127 -9.66 10.55 16.08
N ILE A 128 -8.39 10.72 16.45
CA ILE A 128 -7.93 10.72 17.85
C ILE A 128 -8.48 11.93 18.61
N GLU A 129 -8.33 13.13 18.07
CA GLU A 129 -8.80 14.37 18.71
C GLU A 129 -10.32 14.33 18.91
N SER A 130 -11.07 13.82 17.94
CA SER A 130 -12.53 13.69 18.06
C SER A 130 -12.97 12.72 19.15
N CYS A 131 -12.13 11.76 19.53
CA CYS A 131 -12.38 10.87 20.67
C CYS A 131 -12.02 11.57 21.97
N CYS A 132 -10.85 12.21 22.04
CA CYS A 132 -10.40 12.96 23.21
C CYS A 132 -11.38 14.08 23.57
N ALA A 133 -11.71 14.95 22.60
CA ALA A 133 -12.63 16.07 22.81
C ALA A 133 -14.04 15.61 23.24
N LEU A 134 -14.52 14.47 22.75
CA LEU A 134 -15.79 13.90 23.19
C LEU A 134 -15.71 13.42 24.65
N PHE A 135 -14.63 12.73 25.01
CA PHE A 135 -14.41 12.23 26.37
C PHE A 135 -14.21 13.36 27.37
N SER A 136 -13.40 14.38 27.07
CA SER A 136 -13.15 15.51 27.98
C SER A 136 -14.40 16.35 28.26
N ARG A 137 -15.41 16.32 27.37
CA ARG A 137 -16.74 16.94 27.62
C ARG A 137 -17.69 16.06 28.43
N SER A 138 -17.39 14.77 28.59
CA SER A 138 -18.25 13.83 29.31
C SER A 138 -18.09 13.97 30.82
N PRO A 139 -19.11 13.58 31.62
CA PRO A 139 -19.01 13.62 33.08
C PRO A 139 -17.81 12.82 33.62
N ILE A 140 -17.61 11.58 33.15
CA ILE A 140 -16.47 10.73 33.53
C ILE A 140 -15.10 11.33 33.14
N GLY A 141 -15.02 12.07 32.04
CA GLY A 141 -13.77 12.66 31.54
C GLY A 141 -13.47 14.07 32.05
N LYS A 142 -14.36 14.69 32.85
CA LYS A 142 -14.23 16.11 33.26
C LYS A 142 -12.96 16.44 34.04
N ASN A 143 -12.43 15.46 34.78
CA ASN A 143 -11.21 15.60 35.57
C ASN A 143 -9.95 15.10 34.84
N TRP A 144 -10.07 14.71 33.56
CA TRP A 144 -9.00 14.08 32.79
C TRP A 144 -8.43 15.09 31.81
N ALA A 145 -7.12 15.34 31.86
CA ALA A 145 -6.42 16.24 30.96
C ALA A 145 -6.03 15.56 29.64
N ILE A 146 -6.96 14.82 29.02
CA ILE A 146 -6.70 14.13 27.75
C ILE A 146 -6.98 15.05 26.54
N ASN A 147 -6.02 15.09 25.62
CA ASN A 147 -6.13 15.75 24.32
C ASN A 147 -5.19 15.07 23.30
N GLY A 148 -5.33 15.38 22.01
CA GLY A 148 -4.53 14.77 20.96
C GLY A 148 -3.03 15.03 21.07
N LYS A 149 -2.59 16.17 21.61
CA LYS A 149 -1.16 16.49 21.82
C LYS A 149 -0.54 15.58 22.88
N GLY A 150 -1.25 15.38 24.00
CA GLY A 150 -0.83 14.45 25.05
C GLY A 150 -0.81 13.01 24.57
N VAL A 151 -1.80 12.62 23.75
CA VAL A 151 -1.80 11.30 23.09
C VAL A 151 -0.64 11.15 22.13
N ALA A 152 -0.30 12.17 21.33
CA ALA A 152 0.81 12.11 20.37
C ALA A 152 2.16 11.72 21.03
N ARG A 153 2.41 12.18 22.27
CA ARG A 153 3.62 11.83 23.04
C ARG A 153 3.73 10.34 23.34
N LYS A 154 2.59 9.65 23.48
CA LYS A 154 2.50 8.21 23.78
C LYS A 154 2.64 7.32 22.55
N LEU A 155 2.58 7.88 21.34
CA LEU A 155 2.74 7.13 20.11
C LEU A 155 4.20 6.64 19.99
N ARG A 156 4.39 5.33 19.86
CA ARG A 156 5.71 4.69 19.78
C ARG A 156 5.89 3.80 18.55
N GLY A 157 4.81 3.34 17.91
CA GLY A 157 4.91 2.51 16.70
C GLY A 157 3.92 2.86 15.60
N VAL A 158 4.32 2.58 14.36
CA VAL A 158 3.52 2.74 13.14
C VAL A 158 3.66 1.49 12.27
N LEU A 159 2.53 0.92 11.85
CA LEU A 159 2.47 -0.16 10.87
C LEU A 159 1.65 0.27 9.64
N THR A 160 2.27 0.16 8.47
CA THR A 160 1.66 0.43 7.16
C THR A 160 2.22 -0.57 6.12
N ASP A 161 1.78 -0.46 4.86
CA ASP A 161 2.50 -1.06 3.74
C ASP A 161 3.83 -0.31 3.46
N HIS A 162 4.51 -0.68 2.37
CA HIS A 162 5.80 -0.13 1.97
C HIS A 162 5.73 0.98 0.90
N ALA A 163 4.54 1.51 0.59
CA ALA A 163 4.38 2.52 -0.44
C ALA A 163 5.05 3.85 -0.06
N ALA A 164 5.43 4.64 -1.08
CA ALA A 164 6.20 5.87 -0.88
C ALA A 164 5.41 6.93 -0.09
N ASP A 165 4.10 7.02 -0.30
CA ASP A 165 3.20 7.87 0.47
C ASP A 165 3.15 7.47 1.95
N GLN A 166 3.24 6.17 2.27
CA GLN A 166 3.30 5.70 3.66
C GLN A 166 4.62 6.06 4.35
N LYS A 167 5.75 6.02 3.63
CA LYS A 167 7.03 6.52 4.16
C LYS A 167 6.97 8.02 4.43
N ARG A 168 6.36 8.78 3.53
CA ARG A 168 6.12 10.21 3.74
C ARG A 168 5.17 10.47 4.92
N LEU A 169 4.14 9.64 5.10
CA LEU A 169 3.25 9.71 6.26
C LEU A 169 4.03 9.52 7.56
N LEU A 170 4.96 8.57 7.62
CA LEU A 170 5.80 8.35 8.79
C LEU A 170 6.59 9.61 9.18
N GLU A 171 7.22 10.28 8.22
CA GLU A 171 7.94 11.54 8.47
C GLU A 171 7.02 12.62 9.05
N LEU A 172 5.81 12.75 8.49
CA LEU A 172 4.81 13.71 8.96
C LEU A 172 4.32 13.37 10.38
N ILE A 173 4.13 12.09 10.70
CA ILE A 173 3.76 11.63 12.05
C ILE A 173 4.90 11.91 13.03
N GLN A 174 6.16 11.63 12.66
CA GLN A 174 7.31 11.91 13.50
C GLN A 174 7.40 13.40 13.85
N ASN A 175 7.24 14.26 12.84
CA ASN A 175 7.25 15.71 13.03
C ASN A 175 6.07 16.18 13.89
N TRP A 176 4.87 15.65 13.65
CA TRP A 176 3.69 15.95 14.47
C TRP A 176 3.90 15.55 15.94
N LYS A 177 4.41 14.34 16.20
CA LYS A 177 4.74 13.84 17.54
C LYS A 177 5.78 14.73 18.24
N ARG A 178 6.87 15.07 17.55
CA ARG A 178 7.93 15.96 18.07
C ARG A 178 7.36 17.34 18.42
N ASN A 179 6.63 17.96 17.49
CA ASN A 179 6.03 19.27 17.71
C ASN A 179 5.09 19.26 18.92
N CYS A 180 4.25 18.22 19.07
CA CYS A 180 3.37 18.10 20.22
C CYS A 180 4.13 17.93 21.55
N ASP A 181 5.23 17.16 21.57
CA ASP A 181 6.06 17.02 22.76
C ASP A 181 6.77 18.34 23.11
N ARG A 182 7.41 19.01 22.15
CA ARG A 182 8.09 20.29 22.36
C ARG A 182 7.12 21.36 22.82
N GLU A 183 5.96 21.48 22.17
CA GLU A 183 4.97 22.45 22.58
C GLU A 183 4.55 22.25 24.04
N LEU A 184 4.21 21.01 24.45
CA LEU A 184 3.79 20.73 25.82
C LEU A 184 4.92 21.02 26.84
N ARG A 185 6.16 20.64 26.55
CA ARG A 185 7.32 20.97 27.41
C ARG A 185 7.53 22.47 27.54
N GLY A 186 7.39 23.20 26.44
CA GLY A 186 7.52 24.65 26.44
C GLY A 186 6.40 25.33 27.22
N LEU A 187 5.17 24.86 27.09
CA LEU A 187 4.05 25.33 27.90
C LEU A 187 4.29 25.08 29.39
N ASP A 188 4.80 23.92 29.78
CA ASP A 188 5.16 23.62 31.18
C ASP A 188 6.25 24.58 31.69
N ALA A 189 7.27 24.86 30.87
CA ALA A 189 8.33 25.81 31.21
C ALA A 189 7.82 27.25 31.32
N LEU A 190 7.00 27.70 30.36
CA LEU A 190 6.44 29.06 30.33
C LEU A 190 5.43 29.29 31.46
N THR A 191 4.57 28.31 31.75
CA THR A 191 3.59 28.41 32.85
C THR A 191 4.23 28.42 34.23
N SER A 192 5.46 27.93 34.34
CA SER A 192 6.27 28.03 35.56
C SER A 192 6.88 29.43 35.78
N MET A 193 6.85 30.31 34.78
CA MET A 193 7.31 31.70 34.86
C MET A 193 6.23 32.62 35.44
N SER A 194 6.63 33.77 35.99
CA SER A 194 5.68 34.80 36.39
C SER A 194 4.95 35.39 35.16
N PRO A 195 3.72 35.92 35.31
CA PRO A 195 3.00 36.55 34.20
C PRO A 195 3.79 37.68 33.51
N ASP A 196 4.57 38.45 34.28
CA ASP A 196 5.39 39.54 33.75
C ASP A 196 6.55 38.99 32.88
N ASP A 197 7.20 37.91 33.33
CA ASP A 197 8.26 37.24 32.57
C ASP A 197 7.71 36.61 31.28
N GLN A 198 6.51 36.00 31.34
CA GLN A 198 5.85 35.44 30.16
C GLN A 198 5.59 36.52 29.10
N LEU A 199 5.07 37.68 29.53
CA LEU A 199 4.83 38.82 28.65
C LEU A 199 6.14 39.37 28.07
N GLN A 200 7.21 39.46 28.86
CA GLN A 200 8.50 39.95 28.40
C GLN A 200 9.13 39.01 27.36
N VAL A 201 9.05 37.70 27.58
CA VAL A 201 9.57 36.70 26.64
C VAL A 201 8.75 36.70 25.34
N LEU A 202 7.41 36.76 25.43
CA LEU A 202 6.54 36.86 24.25
C LEU A 202 6.82 38.13 23.44
N TRP A 203 6.92 39.29 24.11
CA TRP A 203 7.24 40.55 23.47
C TRP A 203 8.60 40.51 22.76
N SER A 204 9.60 39.93 23.42
CA SER A 204 10.93 39.76 22.84
C SER A 204 10.91 38.84 21.62
N HIS A 205 10.17 37.73 21.67
CA HIS A 205 9.99 36.81 20.55
C HIS A 205 9.33 37.51 19.35
N MET A 206 8.23 38.22 19.58
CA MET A 206 7.53 38.96 18.52
C MET A 206 8.42 40.00 17.84
N LYS A 207 9.23 40.72 18.63
CA LYS A 207 10.21 41.69 18.11
C LYS A 207 11.30 41.02 17.27
N GLN A 208 11.82 39.86 17.71
CA GLN A 208 12.83 39.09 16.96
C GLN A 208 12.27 38.50 15.66
N ALA A 209 11.01 38.03 15.68
CA ALA A 209 10.31 37.50 14.52
C ALA A 209 9.91 38.57 13.49
N SER A 210 10.29 39.84 13.71
CA SER A 210 9.96 40.97 12.82
C SER A 210 8.45 41.10 12.55
N ILE A 211 7.61 40.68 13.49
CA ILE A 211 6.17 40.91 13.43
C ILE A 211 5.96 42.42 13.55
N GLN A 212 5.22 43.03 12.63
CA GLN A 212 4.99 44.49 12.63
C GLN A 212 4.22 44.90 13.89
N LEU A 213 4.93 45.42 14.89
CA LEU A 213 4.37 45.91 16.14
C LEU A 213 3.94 47.38 16.07
N ASP A 214 4.45 48.13 15.08
CA ASP A 214 4.37 49.59 15.06
C ASP A 214 2.95 50.14 14.77
N ASN A 215 2.00 49.29 14.37
CA ASN A 215 0.57 49.63 14.24
C ASN A 215 -0.32 48.57 14.91
N TRP A 216 0.14 47.95 16.00
CA TRP A 216 -0.58 46.85 16.67
C TRP A 216 -2.03 47.20 17.01
N SER A 217 -2.28 48.44 17.44
CA SER A 217 -3.61 48.94 17.80
C SER A 217 -4.58 49.00 16.61
N ASP A 218 -4.07 49.12 15.38
CA ASP A 218 -4.86 49.26 14.15
C ASP A 218 -5.22 47.90 13.51
N ILE A 219 -4.61 46.82 13.98
CA ILE A 219 -4.93 45.45 13.53
C ILE A 219 -6.29 45.03 14.14
N PRO A 220 -7.20 44.44 13.35
CA PRO A 220 -8.45 43.90 13.85
C PRO A 220 -8.23 42.95 15.04
N SER A 221 -9.12 43.01 16.03
CA SER A 221 -9.00 42.23 17.27
C SER A 221 -8.80 40.73 17.00
N GLU A 222 -9.58 40.15 16.08
CA GLU A 222 -9.46 38.74 15.71
C GLU A 222 -8.08 38.38 15.14
N GLN A 223 -7.53 39.25 14.29
CA GLN A 223 -6.22 39.07 13.67
C GLN A 223 -5.07 39.26 14.68
N ARG A 224 -5.22 40.17 15.65
CA ARG A 224 -4.29 40.26 16.80
C ARG A 224 -4.29 38.99 17.64
N HIS A 225 -5.46 38.44 17.94
CA HIS A 225 -5.56 37.19 18.71
C HIS A 225 -4.89 36.03 17.98
N ALA A 226 -5.09 35.91 16.66
CA ALA A 226 -4.43 34.90 15.84
C ALA A 226 -2.90 35.06 15.85
N LEU A 227 -2.40 36.28 15.63
CA LEU A 227 -0.97 36.57 15.67
C LEU A 227 -0.34 36.28 17.04
N LEU A 228 -1.01 36.66 18.14
CA LEU A 228 -0.54 36.36 19.50
C LEU A 228 -0.54 34.86 19.76
N HIS A 229 -1.59 34.16 19.33
CA HIS A 229 -1.69 32.72 19.47
C HIS A 229 -0.55 32.01 18.72
N ASP A 230 -0.28 32.39 17.47
CA ASP A 230 0.77 31.79 16.65
C ASP A 230 2.17 32.12 17.18
N ALA A 231 2.39 33.35 17.65
CA ALA A 231 3.63 33.75 18.32
C ALA A 231 3.84 32.96 19.63
N TRP A 232 2.79 32.79 20.43
CA TRP A 232 2.83 32.01 21.65
C TRP A 232 3.14 30.53 21.38
N LEU A 233 2.50 29.94 20.37
CA LEU A 233 2.73 28.56 19.95
C LEU A 233 4.19 28.36 19.49
N THR A 234 4.69 29.27 18.66
CA THR A 234 6.07 29.24 18.17
C THR A 234 7.06 29.38 19.33
N LEU A 235 6.81 30.30 20.24
CA LEU A 235 7.61 30.47 21.45
C LEU A 235 7.60 29.21 22.32
N ALA A 236 6.43 28.59 22.53
CA ALA A 236 6.33 27.34 23.28
C ALA A 236 7.16 26.22 22.64
N ILE A 237 7.10 26.04 21.32
CA ILE A 237 7.93 25.04 20.63
C ILE A 237 9.43 25.35 20.82
N GLN A 238 9.86 26.61 20.70
CA GLN A 238 11.25 27.01 20.91
C GLN A 238 11.73 26.77 22.35
N ALA A 239 10.92 27.16 23.34
CA ALA A 239 11.22 26.93 24.75
C ALA A 239 11.28 25.43 25.07
N GLY A 240 10.35 24.64 24.54
CA GLY A 240 10.33 23.19 24.73
C GLY A 240 11.48 22.47 24.04
N GLU A 241 11.94 22.95 22.89
CA GLU A 241 13.16 22.48 22.24
C GLU A 241 14.40 22.77 23.09
N ALA A 242 14.47 23.95 23.72
CA ALA A 242 15.53 24.27 24.67
C ALA A 242 15.51 23.35 25.90
N GLU A 243 14.33 23.07 26.47
CA GLU A 243 14.20 22.10 27.57
C GLU A 243 14.55 20.67 27.15
N PHE A 244 14.15 20.26 25.94
CA PHE A 244 14.48 18.94 25.41
C PHE A 244 15.98 18.73 25.27
N ARG A 245 16.71 19.74 24.78
CA ARG A 245 18.18 19.68 24.61
C ARG A 245 18.96 19.55 25.91
N LYS A 246 18.35 19.88 27.06
CA LYS A 246 18.98 19.68 28.39
C LYS A 246 18.98 18.20 28.82
N LEU A 247 18.16 17.36 28.18
CA LEU A 247 18.06 15.94 28.50
C LEU A 247 19.26 15.17 27.93
N SER A 248 19.57 14.01 28.51
CA SER A 248 20.64 13.15 27.97
C SER A 248 20.25 12.58 26.60
N PRO A 249 21.22 12.20 25.74
CA PRO A 249 20.94 11.61 24.43
C PRO A 249 20.02 10.38 24.50
N GLU A 250 20.14 9.56 25.53
CA GLU A 250 19.32 8.37 25.73
C GLU A 250 17.85 8.73 26.01
N ILE A 251 17.62 9.75 26.83
CA ILE A 251 16.28 10.26 27.14
C ILE A 251 15.69 10.97 25.91
N GLN A 252 16.50 11.74 25.19
CA GLN A 252 16.09 12.39 23.95
C GLN A 252 15.62 11.37 22.90
N PHE A 253 16.43 10.32 22.69
CA PHE A 253 16.08 9.22 21.79
C PHE A 253 14.79 8.54 22.24
N ASP A 254 14.64 8.24 23.53
CA ASP A 254 13.43 7.61 24.05
C ASP A 254 12.16 8.47 23.84
N ILE A 255 12.22 9.77 24.11
CA ILE A 255 11.08 10.69 23.92
C ILE A 255 10.65 10.74 22.44
N ASP A 256 11.64 10.85 21.54
CA ASP A 256 11.40 10.96 20.10
C ASP A 256 11.19 9.60 19.42
N PHE A 257 11.34 8.49 20.16
CA PHE A 257 11.24 7.15 19.63
C PHE A 257 9.92 6.90 18.93
N LEU A 258 10.02 6.46 17.67
CA LEU A 258 8.92 6.01 16.83
C LEU A 258 9.43 4.93 15.89
N ALA A 259 8.98 3.70 16.08
CA ALA A 259 9.38 2.58 15.24
C ALA A 259 8.34 2.31 14.16
N TRP A 260 8.78 2.38 12.90
CA TRP A 260 7.98 1.94 11.77
C TRP A 260 8.38 0.54 11.34
N SER A 261 7.40 -0.31 11.09
CA SER A 261 7.61 -1.58 10.41
C SER A 261 6.68 -1.66 9.22
N GLY A 262 7.24 -1.98 8.05
CA GLY A 262 6.40 -2.33 6.91
C GLY A 262 5.81 -3.74 7.03
N CYS A 263 4.59 -3.91 6.53
CA CYS A 263 3.86 -5.19 6.57
C CYS A 263 4.66 -6.35 5.97
N CYS A 264 4.82 -7.44 6.73
CA CYS A 264 5.59 -8.62 6.31
C CYS A 264 4.99 -9.35 5.10
N MET A 265 3.66 -9.31 4.91
CA MET A 265 3.03 -9.89 3.73
C MET A 265 3.38 -9.13 2.46
N HIS A 266 3.52 -7.81 2.54
CA HIS A 266 3.98 -7.00 1.42
C HIS A 266 5.46 -7.23 1.12
N LYS A 267 6.29 -7.55 2.14
CA LYS A 267 7.69 -7.95 1.92
C LYS A 267 7.77 -9.23 1.10
N GLU A 268 7.03 -10.27 1.51
CA GLU A 268 6.97 -11.56 0.80
C GLU A 268 6.42 -11.38 -0.64
N LEU A 269 5.29 -10.68 -0.79
CA LEU A 269 4.69 -10.41 -2.09
C LEU A 269 5.66 -9.69 -3.04
N ASN A 270 6.35 -8.66 -2.54
CA ASN A 270 7.30 -7.92 -3.36
C ASN A 270 8.56 -8.75 -3.67
N ALA A 271 9.01 -9.60 -2.73
CA ALA A 271 10.10 -10.53 -2.97
C ALA A 271 9.80 -11.49 -4.13
N VAL A 272 8.58 -12.05 -4.17
CA VAL A 272 8.10 -12.87 -5.30
C VAL A 272 8.07 -12.08 -6.60
N LYS A 273 7.63 -10.81 -6.58
CA LYS A 273 7.68 -9.95 -7.78
C LYS A 273 9.12 -9.74 -8.27
N GLY A 274 10.06 -9.52 -7.34
CA GLY A 274 11.48 -9.38 -7.65
C GLY A 274 12.06 -10.63 -8.31
N GLY A 275 11.74 -11.81 -7.77
CA GLY A 275 12.15 -13.09 -8.36
C GLY A 275 11.51 -13.35 -9.72
N ALA A 276 10.21 -13.06 -9.88
CA ALA A 276 9.51 -13.20 -11.16
C ALA A 276 10.10 -12.29 -12.25
N LEU A 277 10.46 -11.05 -11.91
CA LEU A 277 11.13 -10.13 -12.83
C LEU A 277 12.52 -10.65 -13.24
N ALA A 278 13.30 -11.19 -12.30
CA ALA A 278 14.61 -11.75 -12.60
C ALA A 278 14.51 -13.00 -13.49
N MET A 279 13.52 -13.87 -13.28
CA MET A 279 13.22 -14.97 -14.22
C MET A 279 12.83 -14.46 -15.61
N ALA A 280 11.98 -13.42 -15.68
CA ALA A 280 11.58 -12.84 -16.97
C ALA A 280 12.81 -12.36 -17.76
N ASN A 281 13.74 -11.66 -17.08
CA ASN A 281 14.99 -11.18 -17.68
C ASN A 281 15.94 -12.33 -18.05
N MET A 282 15.93 -13.45 -17.32
CA MET A 282 16.76 -14.62 -17.65
C MET A 282 16.40 -15.17 -19.03
N TRP A 283 15.11 -15.30 -19.39
CA TRP A 283 14.71 -15.82 -20.70
C TRP A 283 15.32 -14.99 -21.84
N GLU A 284 15.29 -13.66 -21.69
CA GLU A 284 15.88 -12.71 -22.65
C GLU A 284 17.41 -12.80 -22.66
N ASN A 285 18.06 -12.75 -21.49
CA ASN A 285 19.51 -12.76 -21.36
C ASN A 285 20.16 -14.04 -21.91
N LEU A 286 19.48 -15.18 -21.76
CA LEU A 286 19.92 -16.47 -22.29
C LEU A 286 19.51 -16.69 -23.75
N ASN A 287 18.75 -15.77 -24.34
CA ASN A 287 18.22 -15.86 -25.71
C ASN A 287 17.48 -17.19 -25.97
N ILE A 288 16.63 -17.58 -25.03
CA ILE A 288 15.82 -18.81 -25.06
C ILE A 288 14.34 -18.46 -25.16
N ASN A 289 13.53 -19.40 -25.65
CA ASN A 289 12.10 -19.17 -25.83
C ASN A 289 11.43 -18.84 -24.49
N PRO A 290 10.86 -17.63 -24.30
CA PRO A 290 10.16 -17.28 -23.09
C PRO A 290 8.78 -17.97 -23.04
N PRO A 291 8.08 -17.90 -21.90
CA PRO A 291 6.69 -18.32 -21.79
C PRO A 291 5.79 -17.75 -22.89
N MET A 292 4.81 -18.55 -23.28
CA MET A 292 3.83 -18.15 -24.27
C MET A 292 3.02 -16.91 -23.82
N ALA A 293 2.69 -16.05 -24.77
CA ALA A 293 1.86 -14.87 -24.51
C ALA A 293 0.40 -15.27 -24.24
N LEU A 294 -0.15 -14.84 -23.10
CA LEU A 294 -1.51 -15.11 -22.66
C LEU A 294 -2.41 -13.90 -22.94
N ARG A 295 -2.56 -13.60 -24.24
CA ARG A 295 -3.27 -12.44 -24.79
C ARG A 295 -4.78 -12.52 -24.53
N ASN A 296 -5.40 -11.40 -24.23
CA ASN A 296 -6.85 -11.30 -24.10
C ASN A 296 -7.55 -11.31 -25.47
N LYS A 297 -8.88 -11.51 -25.48
CA LYS A 297 -9.68 -11.60 -26.72
C LYS A 297 -9.47 -10.44 -27.69
N HIS A 298 -9.32 -9.20 -27.20
CA HIS A 298 -9.15 -8.03 -28.07
C HIS A 298 -7.76 -7.97 -28.71
N GLU A 299 -6.74 -8.41 -27.97
CA GLU A 299 -5.36 -8.50 -28.44
C GLU A 299 -5.21 -9.60 -29.50
N VAL A 300 -5.90 -10.74 -29.32
CA VAL A 300 -5.90 -11.84 -30.30
C VAL A 300 -6.56 -11.44 -31.63
N VAL A 301 -7.61 -10.60 -31.57
CA VAL A 301 -8.30 -10.12 -32.79
C VAL A 301 -7.49 -9.04 -33.52
N ASN A 302 -6.66 -8.28 -32.80
CA ASN A 302 -5.91 -7.15 -33.36
C ASN A 302 -4.41 -7.32 -33.16
N LEU A 303 -3.85 -8.46 -33.60
CA LEU A 303 -2.44 -8.82 -33.39
C LEU A 303 -1.49 -7.72 -33.84
N ASP A 304 -1.65 -7.19 -35.05
CA ASP A 304 -0.79 -6.12 -35.60
C ASP A 304 -0.80 -4.83 -34.78
N LEU A 305 -1.95 -4.48 -34.17
CA LEU A 305 -2.06 -3.30 -33.30
C LEU A 305 -1.52 -3.62 -31.91
N SER A 306 -1.79 -4.82 -31.40
CA SER A 306 -1.29 -5.29 -30.11
C SER A 306 0.24 -5.36 -30.10
N GLU A 307 0.85 -5.85 -31.17
CA GLU A 307 2.32 -5.95 -31.32
C GLU A 307 2.98 -4.59 -31.52
N LYS A 308 2.23 -3.59 -32.00
CA LYS A 308 2.69 -2.19 -32.09
C LYS A 308 2.52 -1.39 -30.81
N VAL A 309 1.68 -1.85 -29.87
CA VAL A 309 1.30 -1.11 -28.66
C VAL A 309 1.87 -1.76 -27.40
N ASN A 310 2.10 -3.07 -27.40
CA ASN A 310 2.48 -3.85 -26.24
C ASN A 310 3.76 -4.65 -26.54
N ASP A 311 4.91 -4.01 -26.34
CA ASP A 311 6.23 -4.59 -26.63
C ASP A 311 6.49 -5.90 -25.85
N CYS A 312 5.80 -6.12 -24.72
CA CYS A 312 5.83 -7.40 -24.00
C CYS A 312 4.42 -7.81 -23.53
N PRO A 313 3.71 -8.70 -24.25
CA PRO A 313 2.40 -9.18 -23.83
C PRO A 313 2.47 -9.99 -22.51
N PRO A 314 1.41 -9.95 -21.67
CA PRO A 314 1.35 -10.73 -20.43
C PRO A 314 1.55 -12.23 -20.68
N ARG A 315 2.36 -12.89 -19.85
CA ARG A 315 2.78 -14.29 -20.06
C ARG A 315 3.17 -14.98 -18.75
N GLY A 316 3.51 -16.26 -18.83
CA GLY A 316 4.16 -16.98 -17.75
C GLY A 316 3.26 -17.33 -16.56
N ALA A 317 3.89 -17.83 -15.49
CA ALA A 317 3.18 -18.45 -14.38
C ALA A 317 2.33 -17.47 -13.57
N ILE A 318 2.78 -16.22 -13.42
CA ILE A 318 2.00 -15.17 -12.73
C ILE A 318 0.69 -14.89 -13.47
N LYS A 319 0.77 -14.73 -14.80
CA LYS A 319 -0.42 -14.50 -15.61
C LYS A 319 -1.33 -15.71 -15.65
N LEU A 320 -0.77 -16.92 -15.77
CA LEU A 320 -1.53 -18.17 -15.66
C LEU A 320 -2.31 -18.25 -14.35
N ASN A 321 -1.66 -18.02 -13.20
CA ASN A 321 -2.34 -18.01 -11.90
C ASN A 321 -3.47 -16.96 -11.84
N SER A 322 -3.26 -15.77 -12.41
CA SER A 322 -4.31 -14.75 -12.50
C SER A 322 -5.52 -15.22 -13.31
N LEU A 323 -5.30 -15.84 -14.48
CA LEU A 323 -6.37 -16.37 -15.33
C LEU A 323 -7.07 -17.57 -14.69
N ALA A 324 -6.32 -18.50 -14.11
CA ALA A 324 -6.85 -19.65 -13.39
C ALA A 324 -7.67 -19.21 -12.17
N GLY A 325 -7.25 -18.17 -11.44
CA GLY A 325 -8.04 -17.58 -10.36
C GLY A 325 -9.34 -16.95 -10.87
N ALA A 326 -9.28 -16.23 -12.00
CA ALA A 326 -10.49 -15.69 -12.63
C ALA A 326 -11.42 -16.78 -13.19
N LEU A 327 -10.89 -17.95 -13.54
CA LEU A 327 -11.66 -19.04 -14.12
C LEU A 327 -12.25 -19.96 -13.05
N PHE A 328 -11.46 -20.36 -12.05
CA PHE A 328 -11.82 -21.38 -11.06
C PHE A 328 -12.08 -20.81 -9.67
N ASN A 329 -11.81 -19.52 -9.41
CA ASN A 329 -12.12 -18.82 -8.15
C ASN A 329 -12.63 -17.39 -8.40
N ASN A 330 -13.57 -17.23 -9.34
CA ASN A 330 -14.10 -15.91 -9.71
C ASN A 330 -14.87 -15.26 -8.54
N LYS A 331 -14.79 -13.93 -8.46
CA LYS A 331 -15.53 -13.14 -7.46
C LYS A 331 -17.00 -12.90 -7.83
N ASP A 332 -17.34 -13.11 -9.10
CA ASP A 332 -18.69 -13.01 -9.66
C ASP A 332 -19.32 -14.42 -9.60
N ASP A 333 -20.41 -14.57 -8.84
CA ASP A 333 -21.10 -15.84 -8.62
C ASP A 333 -21.79 -16.38 -9.88
N LYS A 334 -21.89 -15.56 -10.93
CA LYS A 334 -22.44 -15.94 -12.24
C LYS A 334 -21.37 -16.31 -13.27
N LYS A 335 -20.08 -16.18 -12.93
CA LYS A 335 -18.96 -16.42 -13.86
C LYS A 335 -17.94 -17.36 -13.25
N GLY A 336 -17.21 -18.03 -14.14
CA GLY A 336 -16.22 -19.03 -13.76
C GLY A 336 -16.84 -20.40 -13.50
N HIS A 337 -15.98 -21.31 -13.06
CA HIS A 337 -16.23 -22.73 -12.90
C HIS A 337 -16.03 -23.20 -11.45
N GLN A 338 -16.09 -22.30 -10.47
CA GLN A 338 -15.78 -22.55 -9.05
C GLN A 338 -16.50 -23.79 -8.52
N SER A 339 -17.81 -23.89 -8.74
CA SER A 339 -18.63 -25.00 -8.26
C SER A 339 -18.26 -26.37 -8.85
N LEU A 340 -17.53 -26.41 -9.97
CA LEU A 340 -16.99 -27.64 -10.55
C LEU A 340 -15.67 -28.06 -9.89
N VAL A 341 -15.01 -27.13 -9.18
CA VAL A 341 -13.67 -27.27 -8.59
C VAL A 341 -13.68 -27.08 -7.07
N ASP A 342 -14.85 -26.83 -6.45
CA ASP A 342 -15.03 -26.54 -5.02
C ASP A 342 -14.45 -27.63 -4.09
N ASN A 343 -14.27 -28.87 -4.59
CA ASN A 343 -13.62 -29.95 -3.84
C ASN A 343 -12.09 -29.98 -3.95
N TYR A 344 -11.51 -29.33 -4.96
CA TYR A 344 -10.06 -29.29 -5.24
C TYR A 344 -9.41 -28.00 -4.72
N LEU A 345 -10.06 -26.83 -4.88
CA LEU A 345 -9.47 -25.54 -4.49
C LEU A 345 -9.52 -25.28 -2.99
N LYS A 346 -8.47 -25.67 -2.26
CA LYS A 346 -8.30 -25.34 -0.84
C LYS A 346 -7.04 -24.52 -0.52
N GLU A 347 -6.09 -24.40 -1.46
CA GLU A 347 -4.73 -23.88 -1.18
C GLU A 347 -4.21 -22.87 -2.23
N VAL A 348 -2.90 -22.53 -2.17
CA VAL A 348 -2.23 -21.61 -3.12
C VAL A 348 -2.37 -22.13 -4.55
N LEU A 349 -2.85 -21.28 -5.45
CA LEU A 349 -3.25 -21.72 -6.80
C LEU A 349 -2.11 -22.34 -7.62
N ALA A 350 -0.87 -21.86 -7.49
CA ALA A 350 0.27 -22.44 -8.20
C ALA A 350 0.54 -23.89 -7.77
N ILE A 351 0.55 -24.12 -6.45
CA ILE A 351 0.70 -25.44 -5.83
C ILE A 351 -0.39 -26.36 -6.35
N GLU A 352 -1.64 -25.90 -6.35
CA GLU A 352 -2.80 -26.65 -6.80
C GLU A 352 -2.73 -27.01 -8.30
N LEU A 353 -2.33 -26.06 -9.16
CA LEU A 353 -2.21 -26.29 -10.60
C LEU A 353 -1.11 -27.31 -10.95
N ILE A 354 0.03 -27.31 -10.25
CA ILE A 354 1.06 -28.36 -10.42
C ILE A 354 0.59 -29.68 -9.82
N ALA A 355 0.02 -29.64 -8.61
CA ALA A 355 -0.51 -30.81 -7.90
C ALA A 355 -1.61 -31.54 -8.66
N HIS A 356 -2.36 -30.86 -9.52
CA HIS A 356 -3.50 -31.44 -10.21
C HIS A 356 -3.53 -31.10 -11.71
N ARG A 357 -2.36 -30.82 -12.31
CA ARG A 357 -2.20 -30.40 -13.71
C ARG A 357 -3.08 -31.17 -14.69
N GLU A 358 -2.94 -32.49 -14.73
CA GLU A 358 -3.71 -33.35 -15.65
C GLU A 358 -5.21 -33.27 -15.37
N ALA A 359 -5.62 -33.17 -14.10
CA ALA A 359 -7.03 -33.04 -13.75
C ALA A 359 -7.62 -31.70 -14.21
N TYR A 360 -6.86 -30.61 -14.14
CA TYR A 360 -7.29 -29.31 -14.68
C TYR A 360 -7.37 -29.31 -16.21
N ILE A 361 -6.44 -29.98 -16.89
CA ILE A 361 -6.48 -30.14 -18.35
C ILE A 361 -7.74 -30.93 -18.75
N MET A 362 -7.97 -32.11 -18.15
CA MET A 362 -9.16 -32.92 -18.40
C MET A 362 -10.46 -32.18 -18.06
N LEU A 363 -10.48 -31.42 -16.97
CA LEU A 363 -11.64 -30.61 -16.60
C LEU A 363 -11.95 -29.57 -17.67
N LEU A 364 -10.94 -28.88 -18.21
CA LEU A 364 -11.11 -27.90 -19.27
C LEU A 364 -11.65 -28.54 -20.56
N GLU A 365 -11.20 -29.75 -20.90
CA GLU A 365 -11.73 -30.53 -22.03
C GLU A 365 -13.22 -30.87 -21.82
N VAL A 366 -13.58 -31.39 -20.64
CA VAL A 366 -14.99 -31.67 -20.29
C VAL A 366 -15.85 -30.41 -20.36
N ILE A 367 -15.33 -29.27 -19.87
CA ILE A 367 -16.02 -27.99 -19.96
C ILE A 367 -16.19 -27.56 -21.42
N CYS A 368 -15.18 -27.74 -22.27
CA CYS A 368 -15.25 -27.46 -23.70
C CYS A 368 -16.36 -28.28 -24.38
N ASP A 369 -16.37 -29.59 -24.12
CA ASP A 369 -17.31 -30.55 -24.72
C ASP A 369 -18.75 -30.37 -24.24
N SER A 370 -18.95 -29.88 -23.01
CA SER A 370 -20.27 -29.63 -22.44
C SER A 370 -21.03 -28.45 -23.05
N LYS A 371 -20.36 -27.59 -23.84
CA LYS A 371 -20.96 -26.36 -24.38
C LYS A 371 -21.78 -26.64 -25.64
N SER A 372 -22.77 -25.78 -25.89
CA SER A 372 -23.56 -25.81 -27.13
C SER A 372 -22.71 -25.59 -28.38
N VAL A 373 -21.61 -24.86 -28.25
CA VAL A 373 -20.53 -24.78 -29.24
C VAL A 373 -19.29 -25.36 -28.60
N THR A 374 -18.84 -26.51 -29.09
CA THR A 374 -17.65 -27.23 -28.62
C THR A 374 -16.38 -26.46 -28.97
N ALA A 375 -16.08 -25.44 -28.18
CA ALA A 375 -14.91 -24.59 -28.32
C ALA A 375 -14.51 -23.97 -26.97
N PHE A 376 -13.21 -23.78 -26.79
CA PHE A 376 -12.69 -22.99 -25.69
C PHE A 376 -13.03 -21.51 -25.87
N THR A 377 -13.41 -20.85 -24.78
CA THR A 377 -13.31 -19.39 -24.71
C THR A 377 -11.84 -18.99 -24.63
N ASN A 378 -11.51 -17.74 -24.95
CA ASN A 378 -10.12 -17.27 -24.94
C ASN A 378 -9.43 -17.47 -23.58
N ILE A 379 -10.13 -17.25 -22.46
CA ILE A 379 -9.54 -17.46 -21.12
C ILE A 379 -9.27 -18.95 -20.85
N GLU A 380 -10.18 -19.85 -21.23
CA GLU A 380 -10.00 -21.29 -21.05
C GLU A 380 -8.88 -21.81 -21.95
N LEU A 381 -8.81 -21.36 -23.21
CA LEU A 381 -7.75 -21.74 -24.13
C LEU A 381 -6.39 -21.29 -23.62
N ASN A 382 -6.28 -20.05 -23.12
CA ASN A 382 -5.05 -19.54 -22.53
C ASN A 382 -4.60 -20.41 -21.35
N VAL A 383 -5.51 -20.77 -20.43
CA VAL A 383 -5.17 -21.64 -19.29
C VAL A 383 -4.79 -23.04 -19.76
N TYR A 384 -5.57 -23.63 -20.67
CA TYR A 384 -5.32 -24.96 -21.22
C TYR A 384 -3.95 -25.07 -21.90
N GLN A 385 -3.58 -24.08 -22.73
CA GLN A 385 -2.28 -24.05 -23.41
C GLN A 385 -1.14 -23.77 -22.45
N ALA A 386 -1.31 -22.83 -21.51
CA ALA A 386 -0.30 -22.51 -20.51
C ALA A 386 0.05 -23.68 -19.59
N LEU A 387 -0.92 -24.56 -19.26
CA LEU A 387 -0.68 -25.78 -18.50
C LEU A 387 0.11 -26.85 -19.29
N GLN A 388 0.40 -26.61 -20.57
CA GLN A 388 1.19 -27.48 -21.44
C GLN A 388 2.48 -26.81 -21.94
N ASP A 389 2.64 -25.51 -21.69
CA ASP A 389 3.79 -24.72 -22.13
C ASP A 389 4.98 -24.91 -21.17
N VAL A 390 6.07 -25.50 -21.68
CA VAL A 390 7.25 -25.86 -20.87
C VAL A 390 7.88 -24.65 -20.13
N PRO A 391 8.11 -23.48 -20.75
CA PRO A 391 8.62 -22.33 -20.02
C PRO A 391 7.64 -21.81 -18.96
N THR A 392 6.32 -21.80 -19.24
CA THR A 392 5.31 -21.45 -18.22
C THR A 392 5.32 -22.42 -17.04
N LEU A 393 5.40 -23.73 -17.30
CA LEU A 393 5.51 -24.76 -16.26
C LEU A 393 6.81 -24.64 -15.47
N THR A 394 7.90 -24.22 -16.11
CA THR A 394 9.18 -23.95 -15.44
C THR A 394 9.03 -22.83 -14.40
N GLU A 395 8.44 -21.69 -14.79
CA GLU A 395 8.16 -20.60 -13.84
C GLU A 395 7.19 -21.04 -12.73
N LEU A 396 6.17 -21.84 -13.07
CA LEU A 396 5.17 -22.30 -12.12
C LEU A 396 5.79 -23.24 -11.07
N ALA A 397 6.71 -24.11 -11.49
CA ALA A 397 7.49 -24.96 -10.60
C ALA A 397 8.36 -24.12 -9.64
N VAL A 398 9.03 -23.08 -10.13
CA VAL A 398 9.83 -22.18 -9.28
C VAL A 398 8.97 -21.48 -8.22
N LEU A 399 7.79 -20.98 -8.59
CA LEU A 399 6.86 -20.37 -7.62
C LEU A 399 6.41 -21.37 -6.55
N CYS A 400 6.20 -22.64 -6.91
CA CYS A 400 5.86 -23.70 -5.95
C CYS A 400 7.02 -24.03 -5.02
N LEU A 401 8.25 -24.13 -5.54
CA LEU A 401 9.47 -24.34 -4.75
C LEU A 401 9.68 -23.21 -3.75
N HIS A 402 9.56 -21.95 -4.19
CA HIS A 402 9.60 -20.78 -3.31
C HIS A 402 8.53 -20.83 -2.22
N ALA A 403 7.28 -21.11 -2.60
CA ALA A 403 6.17 -21.18 -1.65
C ALA A 403 6.43 -22.25 -0.58
N GLN A 404 6.94 -23.42 -0.95
CA GLN A 404 7.24 -24.50 -0.01
C GLN A 404 8.48 -24.21 0.85
N ALA A 405 9.55 -23.67 0.27
CA ALA A 405 10.82 -23.45 0.94
C ALA A 405 10.82 -22.21 1.86
N ILE A 406 10.22 -21.11 1.42
CA ILE A 406 10.25 -19.81 2.13
C ILE A 406 8.85 -19.30 2.42
N GLY A 407 7.99 -19.17 1.40
CA GLY A 407 6.72 -18.44 1.51
C GLY A 407 5.80 -18.95 2.62
N CYS A 408 5.45 -20.23 2.60
CA CYS A 408 4.57 -20.86 3.58
C CYS A 408 5.18 -20.83 5.01
N PRO A 409 6.43 -21.28 5.24
CA PRO A 409 7.10 -21.16 6.54
C PRO A 409 7.16 -19.73 7.07
N TYR A 410 7.51 -18.77 6.21
CA TYR A 410 7.59 -17.35 6.55
C TYR A 410 6.21 -16.82 6.98
N MET A 411 5.18 -17.08 6.18
CA MET A 411 3.80 -16.68 6.48
C MET A 411 3.28 -17.31 7.78
N ARG A 412 3.61 -18.57 8.05
CA ARG A 412 3.27 -19.25 9.31
C ARG A 412 3.94 -18.57 10.51
N ASN A 413 5.15 -18.06 10.35
CA ASN A 413 5.88 -17.35 11.40
C ASN A 413 5.30 -15.95 11.67
N VAL A 414 5.11 -15.14 10.62
CA VAL A 414 4.69 -13.73 10.77
C VAL A 414 3.19 -13.58 11.08
N ARG A 415 2.34 -14.57 10.78
CA ARG A 415 0.92 -14.52 11.16
C ARG A 415 0.63 -14.91 12.62
N ARG A 416 1.66 -15.24 13.40
CA ARG A 416 1.48 -15.49 14.83
C ARG A 416 1.13 -14.20 15.55
N SER A 417 0.09 -14.25 16.38
CA SER A 417 -0.39 -13.09 17.12
C SER A 417 0.53 -12.63 18.25
N ASP A 418 1.47 -13.47 18.69
CA ASP A 418 2.41 -13.19 19.78
C ASP A 418 3.72 -12.51 19.31
N ARG A 419 3.84 -12.16 18.03
CA ARG A 419 5.06 -11.60 17.44
C ARG A 419 4.96 -10.09 17.24
N ASN A 420 5.92 -9.38 17.82
CA ASN A 420 6.19 -7.99 17.48
C ASN A 420 7.03 -7.95 16.19
N ALA A 421 6.60 -7.17 15.21
CA ALA A 421 7.28 -6.99 13.93
C ALA A 421 8.71 -6.50 14.11
N LEU A 422 8.96 -5.71 15.16
CA LEU A 422 10.26 -5.11 15.45
C LEU A 422 11.32 -6.16 15.86
N ASP A 423 10.91 -7.35 16.28
CA ASP A 423 11.81 -8.45 16.66
C ASP A 423 12.09 -9.42 15.49
N LEU A 424 11.61 -9.12 14.27
CA LEU A 424 11.74 -10.01 13.12
C LEU A 424 13.05 -9.88 12.33
N GLY A 425 13.95 -8.96 12.71
CA GLY A 425 15.26 -8.82 12.07
C GLY A 425 16.00 -10.17 11.88
N PRO A 426 16.14 -11.00 12.92
CA PRO A 426 16.76 -12.33 12.80
C PRO A 426 16.01 -13.31 11.88
N LEU A 427 14.68 -13.17 11.72
CA LEU A 427 13.93 -13.95 10.74
C LEU A 427 14.29 -13.52 9.32
N HIS A 428 14.34 -12.20 9.06
CA HIS A 428 14.72 -11.65 7.77
C HIS A 428 16.17 -11.96 7.39
N ASP A 429 17.08 -11.98 8.37
CA ASP A 429 18.46 -12.45 8.16
C ASP A 429 18.52 -13.90 7.70
N ARG A 430 17.72 -14.78 8.33
CA ARG A 430 17.63 -16.19 7.94
C ARG A 430 17.04 -16.36 6.54
N VAL A 431 16.03 -15.59 6.17
CA VAL A 431 15.48 -15.60 4.80
C VAL A 431 16.57 -15.26 3.79
N ARG A 432 17.29 -14.16 4.01
CA ARG A 432 18.39 -13.74 3.11
C ARG A 432 19.53 -14.77 3.04
N ALA A 433 19.90 -15.35 4.18
CA ALA A 433 20.90 -16.42 4.22
C ALA A 433 20.44 -17.63 3.42
N TYR A 434 19.18 -18.04 3.57
CA TYR A 434 18.64 -19.20 2.88
C TYR A 434 18.48 -18.98 1.37
N CYS A 435 18.08 -17.77 0.92
CA CYS A 435 18.12 -17.42 -0.50
C CYS A 435 19.54 -17.58 -1.07
N ARG A 436 20.59 -17.15 -0.34
CA ARG A 436 22.00 -17.34 -0.77
C ARG A 436 22.39 -18.82 -0.84
N GLU A 437 22.01 -19.61 0.17
CA GLU A 437 22.25 -21.06 0.17
C GLU A 437 21.62 -21.74 -1.07
N ILE A 438 20.39 -21.34 -1.45
CA ILE A 438 19.70 -21.86 -2.65
C ILE A 438 20.36 -21.37 -3.94
N ILE A 439 20.83 -20.13 -4.01
CA ILE A 439 21.56 -19.60 -5.18
C ILE A 439 22.87 -20.38 -5.38
N ASP A 440 23.63 -20.59 -4.30
CA ASP A 440 24.92 -21.28 -4.33
C ASP A 440 24.75 -22.77 -4.62
N ASN A 441 23.65 -23.38 -4.14
CA ASN A 441 23.33 -24.78 -4.34
C ASN A 441 21.83 -25.00 -4.62
N PRO A 442 21.36 -24.80 -5.86
CA PRO A 442 19.94 -24.96 -6.21
C PRO A 442 19.47 -26.42 -6.11
N ASP A 443 20.40 -27.37 -6.05
CA ASP A 443 20.09 -28.79 -5.85
C ASP A 443 19.51 -29.06 -4.45
N LEU A 444 19.62 -28.12 -3.50
CA LEU A 444 18.88 -28.14 -2.23
C LEU A 444 17.36 -28.26 -2.43
N LEU A 445 16.81 -27.68 -3.52
CA LEU A 445 15.39 -27.73 -3.84
C LEU A 445 15.06 -28.75 -4.94
N LEU A 446 16.03 -29.09 -5.78
CA LEU A 446 15.82 -29.89 -6.99
C LEU A 446 16.19 -31.37 -6.82
N ASN A 447 17.11 -31.70 -5.91
CA ASN A 447 17.58 -33.06 -5.72
C ASN A 447 16.77 -33.78 -4.61
N PRO A 448 16.14 -34.94 -4.91
CA PRO A 448 15.38 -35.71 -3.92
C PRO A 448 16.22 -36.31 -2.78
N ASP A 449 17.53 -36.43 -2.95
CA ASP A 449 18.42 -37.14 -2.02
C ASP A 449 19.06 -36.23 -0.94
N VAL A 450 18.63 -34.96 -0.83
CA VAL A 450 19.16 -34.00 0.14
C VAL A 450 18.41 -34.10 1.48
N GLU A 451 19.08 -34.59 2.52
CA GLU A 451 18.48 -34.85 3.85
C GLU A 451 18.40 -33.63 4.80
N SER A 452 18.99 -32.48 4.48
CA SER A 452 19.13 -31.35 5.43
C SER A 452 18.42 -30.05 5.01
N LYS A 453 17.68 -29.43 5.95
CA LYS A 453 17.05 -28.08 5.87
C LYS A 453 16.21 -27.83 4.60
N LEU A 454 15.13 -28.61 4.47
CA LEU A 454 14.19 -28.52 3.34
C LEU A 454 13.48 -27.15 3.27
N THR A 455 13.20 -26.52 4.40
CA THR A 455 12.48 -25.24 4.47
C THR A 455 13.19 -24.22 5.36
N LEU A 456 12.79 -22.96 5.28
CA LEU A 456 13.29 -21.84 6.09
C LEU A 456 13.28 -22.11 7.61
N ASP A 457 12.28 -22.85 8.09
CA ASP A 457 12.12 -23.24 9.50
C ASP A 457 12.70 -24.63 9.82
N GLY A 458 13.33 -25.28 8.84
CA GLY A 458 13.93 -26.62 8.96
C GLY A 458 12.91 -27.74 9.12
N GLN A 459 11.65 -27.49 8.77
CA GLN A 459 10.57 -28.47 8.83
C GLN A 459 10.45 -29.24 7.50
N HIS A 460 9.52 -30.19 7.46
CA HIS A 460 9.15 -30.87 6.21
C HIS A 460 8.35 -29.94 5.29
N TRP A 461 8.27 -30.31 4.01
CA TRP A 461 7.39 -29.66 3.03
C TRP A 461 5.93 -29.68 3.50
N ASP A 462 5.22 -28.56 3.34
CA ASP A 462 3.78 -28.50 3.61
C ASP A 462 2.99 -29.34 2.60
N ARG A 463 3.46 -29.40 1.34
CA ARG A 463 2.90 -30.15 0.22
C ARG A 463 4.00 -30.96 -0.47
N PRO A 464 4.44 -32.08 0.13
CA PRO A 464 5.51 -32.91 -0.44
C PRO A 464 5.12 -33.51 -1.80
N ASP A 465 3.82 -33.74 -2.04
CA ASP A 465 3.28 -34.21 -3.32
C ASP A 465 3.60 -33.26 -4.48
N VAL A 466 3.65 -31.95 -4.24
CA VAL A 466 4.04 -30.95 -5.26
C VAL A 466 5.52 -31.00 -5.55
N ILE A 467 6.36 -31.18 -4.52
CA ILE A 467 7.80 -31.32 -4.69
C ILE A 467 8.12 -32.56 -5.53
N TYR A 468 7.52 -33.70 -5.21
CA TYR A 468 7.71 -34.93 -5.99
C TYR A 468 7.24 -34.80 -7.43
N ARG A 469 6.15 -34.07 -7.68
CA ARG A 469 5.69 -33.77 -9.04
C ARG A 469 6.69 -32.92 -9.81
N ILE A 470 7.22 -31.87 -9.20
CA ILE A 470 8.25 -31.00 -9.79
C ILE A 470 9.51 -31.81 -10.11
N GLN A 471 9.95 -32.67 -9.19
CA GLN A 471 11.09 -33.56 -9.40
C GLN A 471 10.83 -34.54 -10.56
N ALA A 472 9.63 -35.12 -10.64
CA ALA A 472 9.27 -36.04 -11.73
C ALA A 472 9.25 -35.36 -13.11
N MET A 473 8.85 -34.09 -13.18
CA MET A 473 8.84 -33.30 -14.42
C MET A 473 10.16 -32.57 -14.70
N SER A 474 11.12 -32.53 -13.76
CA SER A 474 12.36 -31.75 -13.87
C SER A 474 13.16 -32.05 -15.14
N LYS A 475 13.18 -33.31 -15.57
CA LYS A 475 13.80 -33.78 -16.83
C LYS A 475 13.19 -33.15 -18.09
N ASP A 476 11.92 -32.74 -18.01
CA ASP A 476 11.17 -32.11 -19.09
C ASP A 476 11.18 -30.57 -19.00
N LEU A 477 11.84 -30.02 -17.96
CA LEU A 477 11.98 -28.58 -17.69
C LEU A 477 13.47 -28.17 -17.81
N PRO A 478 14.02 -28.00 -19.02
CA PRO A 478 15.47 -27.91 -19.27
C PRO A 478 16.15 -26.70 -18.61
N TYR A 479 15.40 -25.64 -18.29
CA TYR A 479 15.91 -24.40 -17.69
C TYR A 479 15.51 -24.22 -16.23
N LEU A 480 14.98 -25.26 -15.57
CA LEU A 480 14.48 -25.17 -14.19
C LEU A 480 15.57 -24.71 -13.22
N LYS A 481 16.79 -25.24 -13.33
CA LYS A 481 17.91 -24.86 -12.44
C LYS A 481 18.28 -23.39 -12.60
N GLN A 482 18.36 -22.90 -13.83
CA GLN A 482 18.64 -21.49 -14.14
C GLN A 482 17.51 -20.58 -13.64
N ALA A 483 16.25 -21.02 -13.80
CA ALA A 483 15.08 -20.28 -13.36
C ALA A 483 15.02 -20.16 -11.83
N VAL A 484 15.34 -21.23 -11.09
CA VAL A 484 15.49 -21.20 -9.63
C VAL A 484 16.53 -20.15 -9.24
N VAL A 485 17.75 -20.23 -9.78
CA VAL A 485 18.83 -19.28 -9.44
C VAL A 485 18.42 -17.85 -9.74
N ALA A 486 17.91 -17.57 -10.94
CA ALA A 486 17.48 -16.23 -11.34
C ALA A 486 16.38 -15.69 -10.41
N PHE A 487 15.39 -16.52 -10.05
CA PHE A 487 14.32 -16.14 -9.13
C PHE A 487 14.88 -15.74 -7.76
N PHE A 488 15.69 -16.60 -7.14
CA PHE A 488 16.21 -16.35 -5.80
C PHE A 488 17.21 -15.17 -5.77
N GLU A 489 17.93 -14.89 -6.86
CA GLU A 489 18.74 -13.67 -6.99
C GLU A 489 17.89 -12.39 -6.97
N GLY A 490 16.77 -12.39 -7.72
CA GLY A 490 15.81 -11.28 -7.72
C GLY A 490 15.08 -11.11 -6.39
N GLU A 491 14.73 -12.24 -5.77
CA GLU A 491 14.11 -12.30 -4.45
C GLU A 491 15.04 -11.75 -3.37
N LEU A 492 16.30 -12.19 -3.33
CA LEU A 492 17.31 -11.75 -2.35
C LEU A 492 17.53 -10.23 -2.39
N LYS A 493 17.73 -9.67 -3.59
CA LYS A 493 17.86 -8.21 -3.78
C LYS A 493 16.64 -7.48 -3.25
N THR A 494 15.47 -8.08 -3.40
CA THR A 494 14.22 -7.47 -2.94
C THR A 494 14.07 -7.56 -1.42
N TRP A 495 14.40 -8.70 -0.79
CA TRP A 495 14.47 -8.80 0.67
C TRP A 495 15.42 -7.75 1.25
N GLU A 496 16.61 -7.57 0.70
CA GLU A 496 17.58 -6.57 1.15
C GLU A 496 17.04 -5.12 1.10
N ARG A 497 16.17 -4.83 0.13
CA ARG A 497 15.49 -3.53 -0.01
C ARG A 497 14.31 -3.39 0.97
N PHE A 498 13.50 -4.44 1.12
CA PHE A 498 12.26 -4.41 1.90
C PHE A 498 12.42 -4.76 3.38
N THR A 499 13.64 -5.05 3.83
CA THR A 499 14.00 -5.19 5.25
C THR A 499 15.06 -4.16 5.66
N ALA A 500 15.13 -3.04 4.93
CA ALA A 500 16.12 -2.00 5.17
C ALA A 500 15.96 -1.36 6.55
N GLU A 501 14.74 -1.32 7.10
CA GLU A 501 14.43 -0.77 8.42
C GLU A 501 15.07 -1.53 9.59
N PHE A 502 15.62 -2.73 9.34
CA PHE A 502 16.33 -3.55 10.34
C PHE A 502 17.86 -3.42 10.24
N LYS A 503 18.39 -2.59 9.34
CA LYS A 503 19.84 -2.43 9.17
C LYS A 503 20.46 -1.76 10.40
N PRO A 504 21.73 -2.06 10.73
CA PRO A 504 22.47 -1.31 11.74
C PRO A 504 22.44 0.20 11.45
N GLY A 505 22.18 1.01 12.48
CA GLY A 505 22.02 2.47 12.35
C GLY A 505 20.58 2.93 12.08
N GLU A 506 19.63 2.01 11.90
CA GLU A 506 18.21 2.33 11.82
C GLU A 506 17.52 2.22 13.18
N THR A 507 16.40 2.93 13.36
CA THR A 507 15.67 3.05 14.64
C THR A 507 15.37 1.70 15.29
N ILE A 508 15.02 0.66 14.53
CA ILE A 508 14.69 -0.67 15.07
C ILE A 508 15.94 -1.36 15.65
N ALA A 509 17.06 -1.27 14.93
CA ALA A 509 18.31 -1.91 15.32
C ALA A 509 18.97 -1.22 16.53
N GLU A 510 18.81 0.11 16.63
CA GLU A 510 19.30 0.90 17.78
C GLU A 510 18.40 0.78 19.02
N ALA A 511 17.15 0.36 18.84
CA ALA A 511 16.21 0.21 19.95
C ALA A 511 16.64 -0.88 20.94
N THR A 512 16.45 -0.59 22.23
CA THR A 512 16.46 -1.62 23.28
C THR A 512 15.22 -2.53 23.16
N GLN A 513 15.23 -3.69 23.84
CA GLN A 513 14.05 -4.56 23.86
C GLN A 513 12.84 -3.85 24.48
N ASP A 514 13.03 -3.11 25.58
CA ASP A 514 11.95 -2.35 26.23
C ASP A 514 11.32 -1.31 25.29
N GLN A 515 12.13 -0.66 24.45
CA GLN A 515 11.63 0.27 23.43
C GLN A 515 10.86 -0.45 22.33
N ARG A 516 11.34 -1.60 21.83
CA ARG A 516 10.58 -2.41 20.88
C ARG A 516 9.25 -2.89 21.47
N ASP A 517 9.25 -3.33 22.72
CA ASP A 517 8.05 -3.77 23.44
C ASP A 517 7.05 -2.63 23.67
N SER A 518 7.56 -1.39 23.83
CA SER A 518 6.74 -0.17 23.92
C SER A 518 6.06 0.21 22.59
N ALA A 519 6.60 -0.26 21.47
CA ALA A 519 6.13 -0.01 20.11
C ALA A 519 5.65 -1.32 19.46
N TRP A 520 4.81 -2.08 20.16
CA TRP A 520 4.34 -3.36 19.62
C TRP A 520 3.61 -3.15 18.29
N ASN A 521 4.19 -3.66 17.20
CA ASN A 521 3.60 -3.65 15.87
C ASN A 521 3.23 -5.08 15.49
N PRO A 522 2.01 -5.38 15.01
CA PRO A 522 1.77 -6.70 14.45
C PRO A 522 2.61 -6.89 13.20
N ALA A 523 3.07 -8.10 12.96
CA ALA A 523 3.90 -8.38 11.78
C ALA A 523 3.13 -8.25 10.45
N THR A 524 1.81 -8.35 10.47
CA THR A 524 0.93 -8.17 9.32
C THR A 524 -0.11 -7.08 9.57
N ASN A 525 -0.56 -6.42 8.50
CA ASN A 525 -1.68 -5.46 8.52
C ASN A 525 -3.05 -6.15 8.35
N ASP A 526 -3.15 -7.47 8.58
CA ASP A 526 -4.36 -8.29 8.36
C ASP A 526 -5.60 -7.69 9.05
N THR A 527 -5.42 -7.07 10.23
CA THR A 527 -6.48 -6.38 10.96
C THR A 527 -7.09 -5.22 10.16
N SER A 528 -6.25 -4.42 9.50
CA SER A 528 -6.69 -3.28 8.70
C SER A 528 -7.30 -3.76 7.36
N GLU A 529 -6.64 -4.69 6.68
CA GLU A 529 -7.15 -5.30 5.43
C GLU A 529 -8.51 -5.99 5.66
N GLY A 530 -8.64 -6.75 6.75
CA GLY A 530 -9.90 -7.37 7.17
C GLY A 530 -10.99 -6.35 7.48
N SER A 531 -10.64 -5.19 8.02
CA SER A 531 -11.58 -4.08 8.25
C SER A 531 -12.08 -3.47 6.93
N LEU A 532 -11.20 -3.28 5.96
CA LEU A 532 -11.56 -2.82 4.61
C LEU A 532 -12.38 -3.87 3.86
N GLY A 533 -12.04 -5.15 3.99
CA GLY A 533 -12.79 -6.28 3.46
C GLY A 533 -14.23 -6.32 4.01
N GLN A 534 -14.38 -6.16 5.33
CA GLN A 534 -15.68 -6.04 5.99
C GLN A 534 -16.45 -4.82 5.50
N CYS A 535 -15.79 -3.65 5.39
CA CYS A 535 -16.40 -2.42 4.86
C CYS A 535 -16.98 -2.66 3.45
N ARG A 536 -16.20 -3.30 2.56
CA ARG A 536 -16.63 -3.66 1.21
C ARG A 536 -17.86 -4.57 1.22
N GLN A 537 -17.90 -5.58 2.08
CA GLN A 537 -19.06 -6.47 2.19
C GLN A 537 -20.31 -5.73 2.71
N MET A 538 -20.17 -4.86 3.70
CA MET A 538 -21.26 -4.06 4.24
C MET A 538 -21.84 -3.10 3.19
N LEU A 539 -20.98 -2.44 2.40
CA LEU A 539 -21.39 -1.56 1.30
C LEU A 539 -22.01 -2.30 0.10
N ARG A 540 -21.73 -3.60 -0.07
CA ARG A 540 -22.45 -4.43 -1.04
C ARG A 540 -23.88 -4.72 -0.58
N ARG A 541 -24.06 -5.06 0.70
CA ARG A 541 -25.37 -5.36 1.29
C ARG A 541 -26.25 -4.12 1.47
N ALA A 542 -25.66 -3.00 1.86
CA ALA A 542 -26.35 -1.73 2.09
C ALA A 542 -25.53 -0.53 1.56
N PRO A 543 -25.62 -0.23 0.25
CA PRO A 543 -24.81 0.82 -0.40
C PRO A 543 -25.00 2.23 0.18
N ASN A 544 -26.17 2.51 0.76
CA ASN A 544 -26.53 3.81 1.31
C ASN A 544 -26.08 4.00 2.77
N MET A 545 -25.50 2.98 3.40
CA MET A 545 -25.02 3.06 4.79
C MET A 545 -23.95 4.15 4.93
N THR A 546 -24.09 4.99 5.96
CA THR A 546 -23.10 6.03 6.25
C THR A 546 -21.88 5.46 6.98
N ASP A 547 -20.77 6.21 6.98
CA ASP A 547 -19.56 5.84 7.72
C ASP A 547 -19.85 5.70 9.22
N ASP A 548 -20.61 6.64 9.80
CA ASP A 548 -21.04 6.56 11.21
C ASP A 548 -21.84 5.28 11.51
N GLN A 549 -22.78 4.91 10.64
CA GLN A 549 -23.59 3.70 10.84
C GLN A 549 -22.74 2.42 10.74
N ARG A 550 -21.77 2.40 9.83
CA ARG A 550 -20.83 1.29 9.70
C ARG A 550 -19.92 1.22 10.93
N ASN A 551 -19.27 2.33 11.26
CA ASN A 551 -18.32 2.41 12.36
C ASN A 551 -19.01 2.17 13.71
N ALA A 552 -20.27 2.57 13.89
CA ALA A 552 -21.08 2.22 15.06
C ALA A 552 -21.20 0.70 15.27
N ARG A 553 -21.40 -0.08 14.19
CA ARG A 553 -21.49 -1.54 14.27
C ARG A 553 -20.13 -2.16 14.57
N VAL A 554 -19.12 -1.73 13.82
CA VAL A 554 -17.77 -2.31 13.89
C VAL A 554 -17.12 -1.99 15.23
N MET A 555 -17.10 -0.72 15.65
CA MET A 555 -16.44 -0.30 16.88
C MET A 555 -17.15 -0.87 18.12
N TRP A 556 -18.50 -0.87 18.16
CA TRP A 556 -19.24 -1.44 19.29
C TRP A 556 -18.84 -2.89 19.58
N HIS A 557 -18.77 -3.70 18.52
CA HIS A 557 -18.43 -5.12 18.65
C HIS A 557 -16.93 -5.34 18.87
N ARG A 558 -16.06 -4.78 18.00
CA ARG A 558 -14.62 -5.05 18.04
C ARG A 558 -13.89 -4.41 19.21
N ASN A 559 -14.38 -3.30 19.75
CA ASN A 559 -13.74 -2.67 20.91
C ASN A 559 -14.23 -3.25 22.25
N GLY A 560 -15.15 -4.23 22.24
CA GLY A 560 -15.75 -4.74 23.49
C GLY A 560 -16.47 -3.64 24.28
N THR A 561 -17.10 -2.70 23.58
CA THR A 561 -17.65 -1.48 24.20
C THR A 561 -18.77 -1.76 25.18
N TYR A 562 -19.50 -2.86 25.01
CA TYR A 562 -20.55 -3.27 25.94
C TYR A 562 -20.00 -3.45 27.36
N ASP A 563 -19.01 -4.32 27.54
CA ASP A 563 -18.44 -4.66 28.85
C ASP A 563 -17.74 -3.48 29.51
N TRP A 564 -17.12 -2.60 28.72
CA TRP A 564 -16.58 -1.35 29.25
C TRP A 564 -17.70 -0.42 29.71
N SER A 565 -18.75 -0.25 28.90
CA SER A 565 -19.83 0.68 29.21
C SER A 565 -20.60 0.30 30.47
N GLU A 566 -20.85 -1.00 30.70
CA GLU A 566 -21.54 -1.49 31.89
C GLU A 566 -20.70 -1.28 33.17
N ARG A 567 -19.37 -1.33 33.06
CA ARG A 567 -18.47 -1.17 34.21
C ARG A 567 -18.12 0.29 34.50
N ALA A 568 -17.97 1.11 33.46
CA ALA A 568 -17.39 2.45 33.58
C ALA A 568 -18.43 3.57 33.63
N LEU A 569 -19.57 3.44 32.95
CA LEU A 569 -20.50 4.57 32.76
C LEU A 569 -21.55 4.65 33.86
N THR A 570 -21.75 5.87 34.38
CA THR A 570 -22.84 6.18 35.31
C THR A 570 -24.13 6.57 34.57
N LYS A 571 -25.23 6.76 35.31
CA LYS A 571 -26.48 7.29 34.74
C LYS A 571 -26.31 8.69 34.13
N GLU A 572 -25.41 9.49 34.68
CA GLU A 572 -25.12 10.83 34.15
C GLU A 572 -24.38 10.73 32.81
N ASP A 573 -23.40 9.84 32.70
CA ASP A 573 -22.69 9.55 31.46
C ASP A 573 -23.64 9.01 30.39
N GLU A 574 -24.55 8.10 30.75
CA GLU A 574 -25.58 7.59 29.84
C GLU A 574 -26.49 8.72 29.33
N ALA A 575 -26.82 9.70 30.18
CA ALA A 575 -27.59 10.87 29.76
C ALA A 575 -26.79 11.77 28.81
N PHE A 576 -25.49 11.96 29.05
CA PHE A 576 -24.58 12.66 28.15
C PHE A 576 -24.49 11.95 26.79
N VAL A 577 -24.26 10.64 26.79
CA VAL A 577 -24.20 9.80 25.57
C VAL A 577 -25.47 9.96 24.72
N ARG A 578 -26.65 9.92 25.36
CA ARG A 578 -27.93 10.13 24.66
C ARG A 578 -28.04 11.51 24.03
N ARG A 579 -27.50 12.56 24.66
CA ARG A 579 -27.47 13.92 24.09
C ARG A 579 -26.53 14.00 22.90
N GLU A 580 -25.28 13.56 23.05
CA GLU A 580 -24.28 13.58 21.97
C GLU A 580 -24.73 12.75 20.76
N ALA A 581 -25.33 11.58 20.99
CA ALA A 581 -25.87 10.76 19.90
C ALA A 581 -26.98 11.48 19.11
N ARG A 582 -27.81 12.29 19.78
CA ARG A 582 -28.84 13.11 19.13
C ARG A 582 -28.22 14.28 18.35
N LEU A 583 -27.20 14.93 18.90
CA LEU A 583 -26.46 15.98 18.21
C LEU A 583 -25.81 15.45 16.93
N LEU A 584 -25.17 14.29 17.01
CA LEU A 584 -24.61 13.59 15.84
C LEU A 584 -25.71 13.24 14.83
N ASP A 585 -26.88 12.78 15.31
CA ASP A 585 -28.06 12.47 14.47
C ASP A 585 -28.55 13.68 13.67
N SER A 586 -28.55 14.88 14.27
CA SER A 586 -28.99 16.12 13.62
C SER A 586 -27.89 16.88 12.87
N SER A 587 -26.61 16.51 13.03
CA SER A 587 -25.46 17.30 12.54
C SER A 587 -25.32 17.41 11.02
N GLY A 588 -25.91 16.48 10.27
CA GLY A 588 -25.69 16.36 8.83
C GLY A 588 -24.25 16.00 8.44
N GLU A 589 -23.41 15.53 9.38
CA GLU A 589 -21.97 15.33 9.15
C GLU A 589 -21.68 14.41 7.96
N SER A 590 -22.42 13.30 7.85
CA SER A 590 -22.33 12.38 6.72
C SER A 590 -22.62 13.04 5.35
N GLN A 591 -23.49 14.06 5.31
CA GLN A 591 -23.77 14.82 4.09
C GLN A 591 -22.61 15.78 3.77
N LYS A 592 -22.05 16.45 4.78
CA LYS A 592 -20.88 17.33 4.62
C LYS A 592 -19.67 16.56 4.09
N VAL A 593 -19.41 15.36 4.60
CA VAL A 593 -18.33 14.49 4.11
C VAL A 593 -18.54 14.14 2.63
N ARG A 594 -19.76 13.78 2.23
CA ARG A 594 -20.08 13.50 0.81
C ARG A 594 -19.89 14.74 -0.07
N GLN A 595 -20.28 15.91 0.43
CA GLN A 595 -20.10 17.17 -0.30
C GLN A 595 -18.61 17.47 -0.53
N LYS A 596 -17.78 17.39 0.52
CA LYS A 596 -16.32 17.58 0.42
C LYS A 596 -15.67 16.66 -0.62
N ILE A 597 -16.06 15.38 -0.65
CA ILE A 597 -15.56 14.42 -1.63
C ILE A 597 -15.97 14.81 -3.06
N ASN A 598 -17.21 15.26 -3.24
CA ASN A 598 -17.70 15.70 -4.55
C ASN A 598 -16.98 16.98 -5.01
N ASP A 599 -16.77 17.94 -4.11
CA ASP A 599 -16.10 19.21 -4.42
C ASP A 599 -14.65 18.94 -4.87
N ALA A 600 -13.92 18.12 -4.12
CA ALA A 600 -12.56 17.72 -4.49
C ALA A 600 -12.50 16.94 -5.81
N LEU A 601 -13.50 16.10 -6.10
CA LEU A 601 -13.61 15.43 -7.39
C LEU A 601 -13.78 16.45 -8.53
N MET A 602 -14.61 17.47 -8.34
CA MET A 602 -14.82 18.54 -9.32
C MET A 602 -13.55 19.37 -9.54
N GLU A 603 -12.80 19.67 -8.49
CA GLU A 603 -11.48 20.31 -8.57
C GLU A 603 -10.49 19.46 -9.38
N LYS A 604 -10.42 18.15 -9.09
CA LYS A 604 -9.57 17.22 -9.85
C LYS A 604 -9.97 17.14 -11.32
N VAL A 605 -11.26 17.16 -11.64
CA VAL A 605 -11.76 17.20 -13.02
C VAL A 605 -11.32 18.50 -13.71
N ALA A 606 -11.43 19.65 -13.04
CA ALA A 606 -10.98 20.93 -13.59
C ALA A 606 -9.47 20.94 -13.86
N ALA A 607 -8.67 20.49 -12.90
CA ALA A 607 -7.22 20.37 -13.03
C ALA A 607 -6.82 19.45 -14.20
N ASN A 608 -7.47 18.28 -14.33
CA ASN A 608 -7.22 17.34 -15.42
C ASN A 608 -7.61 17.91 -16.79
N ARG A 609 -8.71 18.66 -16.88
CA ARG A 609 -9.07 19.36 -18.13
C ARG A 609 -8.03 20.41 -18.50
N ALA A 610 -7.56 21.20 -17.53
CA ALA A 610 -6.49 22.18 -17.75
C ALA A 610 -5.18 21.51 -18.20
N ARG A 611 -4.79 20.39 -17.58
CA ARG A 611 -3.62 19.59 -17.99
C ARG A 611 -3.77 19.06 -19.42
N LYS A 612 -4.96 18.56 -19.80
CA LYS A 612 -5.24 18.09 -21.17
C LYS A 612 -5.11 19.22 -22.20
N VAL A 613 -5.65 20.40 -21.91
CA VAL A 613 -5.50 21.57 -22.79
C VAL A 613 -4.02 21.94 -22.94
N LYS A 614 -3.28 22.10 -21.84
CA LYS A 614 -1.83 22.39 -21.88
C LYS A 614 -1.05 21.32 -22.64
N SER A 615 -1.40 20.04 -22.49
CA SER A 615 -0.76 18.94 -23.22
C SER A 615 -1.09 18.97 -24.71
N ALA A 616 -2.32 19.32 -25.08
CA ALA A 616 -2.73 19.46 -26.47
C ALA A 616 -2.04 20.66 -27.13
N GLU A 617 -1.95 21.80 -26.44
CA GLU A 617 -1.19 22.98 -26.87
C GLU A 617 0.28 22.63 -27.08
N ARG A 618 0.93 22.00 -26.09
CA ARG A 618 2.33 21.54 -26.22
C ARG A 618 2.53 20.60 -27.41
N LYS A 619 1.58 19.69 -27.65
CA LYS A 619 1.62 18.76 -28.79
C LYS A 619 1.43 19.49 -30.12
N ALA A 620 0.51 20.45 -30.19
CA ALA A 620 0.28 21.27 -31.38
C ALA A 620 1.52 22.13 -31.70
N THR A 621 2.07 22.84 -30.71
CA THR A 621 3.31 23.61 -30.87
C THR A 621 4.49 22.73 -31.27
N TYR A 622 4.59 21.52 -30.70
CA TYR A 622 5.60 20.55 -31.12
C TYR A 622 5.40 20.13 -32.58
N GLN A 623 4.17 19.80 -33.00
CA GLN A 623 3.86 19.41 -34.37
C GLN A 623 4.10 20.55 -35.37
N GLU A 624 3.71 21.79 -35.05
CA GLU A 624 4.01 22.97 -35.87
C GLU A 624 5.52 23.17 -36.02
N ARG A 625 6.27 23.05 -34.91
CA ARG A 625 7.74 23.11 -34.93
C ARG A 625 8.31 22.04 -35.84
N ILE A 626 7.90 20.77 -35.71
CA ILE A 626 8.42 19.68 -36.53
C ILE A 626 7.99 19.81 -38.00
N ALA A 627 6.78 20.28 -38.28
CA ALA A 627 6.33 20.57 -39.64
C ALA A 627 7.19 21.65 -40.32
N SER A 628 7.66 22.65 -39.57
CA SER A 628 8.52 23.72 -40.09
C SER A 628 9.98 23.31 -40.36
N ILE A 629 10.44 22.18 -39.82
CA ILE A 629 11.80 21.68 -40.02
C ILE A 629 11.89 21.01 -41.40
N GLN A 630 12.78 21.53 -42.25
CA GLN A 630 13.19 20.86 -43.48
C GLN A 630 14.20 19.76 -43.17
N LEU A 631 13.91 18.54 -43.62
CA LEU A 631 14.80 17.40 -43.48
C LEU A 631 15.88 17.47 -44.57
N ASN A 632 17.14 17.37 -44.20
CA ASN A 632 18.25 17.36 -45.13
C ASN A 632 18.52 15.92 -45.60
N ASP A 633 17.70 15.44 -46.53
CA ASP A 633 17.68 14.04 -47.00
C ASP A 633 18.99 13.59 -47.70
N GLU A 634 19.84 14.53 -48.11
CA GLU A 634 21.08 14.28 -48.84
C GLU A 634 22.35 14.69 -48.07
N ALA A 635 22.21 15.06 -46.80
CA ALA A 635 23.33 15.54 -45.99
C ALA A 635 24.50 14.53 -45.94
N SER A 636 25.70 14.98 -46.29
CA SER A 636 26.92 14.19 -46.09
C SER A 636 27.32 14.13 -44.61
N TYR A 637 28.17 13.18 -44.26
CA TYR A 637 28.72 13.08 -42.91
C TYR A 637 29.46 14.38 -42.52
N GLU A 638 30.19 14.96 -43.47
CA GLU A 638 30.94 16.20 -43.30
C GLU A 638 30.02 17.41 -43.08
N GLU A 639 28.89 17.48 -43.80
CA GLU A 639 27.88 18.53 -43.64
C GLU A 639 27.18 18.45 -42.27
N LEU A 640 26.80 17.23 -41.84
CA LEU A 640 26.21 17.01 -40.51
C LEU A 640 27.20 17.33 -39.38
N CYS A 641 28.50 17.10 -39.58
CA CYS A 641 29.53 17.49 -38.62
C CYS A 641 29.64 19.01 -38.44
N GLN A 642 29.28 19.80 -39.45
CA GLN A 642 29.31 21.26 -39.41
C GLN A 642 28.04 21.88 -38.78
N MET A 643 26.93 21.15 -38.72
CA MET A 643 25.67 21.61 -38.10
C MET A 643 25.80 21.84 -36.59
N LYS A 644 24.98 22.74 -36.04
CA LYS A 644 24.86 22.94 -34.59
C LYS A 644 24.10 21.78 -33.96
N VAL A 645 24.35 21.51 -32.67
CA VAL A 645 23.65 20.43 -31.93
C VAL A 645 22.13 20.63 -31.97
N SER A 646 21.65 21.86 -31.88
CA SER A 646 20.23 22.20 -31.99
C SER A 646 19.64 21.85 -33.37
N GLU A 647 20.42 21.95 -34.44
CA GLU A 647 19.99 21.63 -35.80
C GLU A 647 19.98 20.11 -36.00
N LEU A 648 20.96 19.39 -35.44
CA LEU A 648 20.97 17.91 -35.42
C LEU A 648 19.78 17.36 -34.62
N ASP A 649 19.45 17.97 -33.47
CA ASP A 649 18.27 17.62 -32.68
C ASP A 649 16.97 17.79 -33.47
N ASN A 650 16.89 18.83 -34.30
CA ASN A 650 15.76 19.08 -35.18
C ASN A 650 15.66 18.00 -36.29
N GLN A 651 16.79 17.61 -36.89
CA GLN A 651 16.82 16.52 -37.88
C GLN A 651 16.40 15.18 -37.27
N ILE A 652 16.86 14.86 -36.05
CA ILE A 652 16.45 13.66 -35.31
C ILE A 652 14.95 13.68 -35.02
N ASP A 653 14.41 14.77 -34.48
CA ASP A 653 12.98 14.88 -34.20
C ASP A 653 12.14 14.74 -35.48
N LYS A 654 12.62 15.27 -36.62
CA LYS A 654 11.96 15.19 -37.92
C LYS A 654 11.99 13.78 -38.51
N LEU A 655 13.14 13.09 -38.45
CA LEU A 655 13.27 11.71 -38.91
C LEU A 655 12.32 10.78 -38.15
N ARG A 656 12.16 11.01 -36.85
CA ARG A 656 11.26 10.24 -35.96
C ARG A 656 9.78 10.34 -36.30
N GLU A 657 9.34 11.32 -37.11
CA GLU A 657 7.97 11.32 -37.65
C GLU A 657 7.72 10.14 -38.59
N SER A 658 8.75 9.74 -39.33
CA SER A 658 8.67 8.72 -40.38
C SER A 658 9.35 7.40 -40.02
N ASP A 659 10.38 7.43 -39.15
CA ASP A 659 11.11 6.26 -38.67
C ASP A 659 11.20 6.27 -37.13
N ARG A 660 10.35 5.47 -36.47
CA ARG A 660 10.36 5.36 -35.00
C ARG A 660 11.58 4.62 -34.44
N SER A 661 12.36 3.93 -35.27
CA SER A 661 13.60 3.26 -34.85
C SER A 661 14.74 4.25 -34.56
N VAL A 662 14.59 5.50 -34.99
CA VAL A 662 15.56 6.57 -34.72
C VAL A 662 15.58 6.90 -33.23
N VAL A 663 16.77 6.78 -32.64
CA VAL A 663 16.98 6.99 -31.21
C VAL A 663 16.60 8.43 -30.80
N PRO A 664 15.83 8.63 -29.71
CA PRO A 664 15.47 9.96 -29.24
C PRO A 664 16.71 10.80 -28.92
N LYS A 665 16.68 12.09 -29.28
CA LYS A 665 17.78 13.03 -29.03
C LYS A 665 18.25 13.11 -27.57
N SER A 666 17.38 12.83 -26.60
CA SER A 666 17.71 12.81 -25.16
C SER A 666 18.65 11.66 -24.78
N ARG A 667 18.70 10.57 -25.56
CA ARG A 667 19.60 9.43 -25.34
C ARG A 667 20.95 9.59 -26.06
N LEU A 668 21.04 10.53 -27.01
CA LEU A 668 22.25 10.81 -27.78
C LEU A 668 23.02 11.97 -27.13
N LYS A 669 23.92 11.63 -26.20
CA LYS A 669 24.60 12.62 -25.35
C LYS A 669 25.68 13.45 -26.06
N THR A 670 26.24 12.94 -27.15
CA THR A 670 27.34 13.60 -27.89
C THR A 670 26.89 14.05 -29.28
N LYS A 671 27.52 15.11 -29.79
CA LYS A 671 27.29 15.58 -31.16
C LYS A 671 27.55 14.48 -32.19
N GLN A 672 28.63 13.71 -32.00
CA GLN A 672 29.00 12.61 -32.89
C GLN A 672 27.96 11.47 -32.89
N ALA A 673 27.40 11.10 -31.73
CA ALA A 673 26.33 10.11 -31.67
C ALA A 673 25.07 10.58 -32.42
N LYS A 674 24.73 11.87 -32.34
CA LYS A 674 23.62 12.45 -33.10
C LYS A 674 23.86 12.39 -34.61
N VAL A 675 25.07 12.73 -35.07
CA VAL A 675 25.45 12.64 -36.49
C VAL A 675 25.35 11.21 -37.00
N LEU A 676 25.92 10.23 -36.27
CA LEU A 676 25.90 8.82 -36.65
C LEU A 676 24.47 8.27 -36.77
N GLU A 677 23.61 8.62 -35.81
CA GLU A 677 22.20 8.20 -35.83
C GLU A 677 21.46 8.77 -37.05
N ILE A 678 21.67 10.05 -37.38
CA ILE A 678 21.05 10.69 -38.56
C ILE A 678 21.53 10.02 -39.85
N VAL A 679 22.84 9.77 -39.99
CA VAL A 679 23.41 9.10 -41.17
C VAL A 679 22.81 7.70 -41.34
N GLU A 680 22.75 6.93 -40.26
CA GLU A 680 22.21 5.58 -40.28
C GLU A 680 20.71 5.57 -40.61
N ALA A 681 19.94 6.51 -40.06
CA ALA A 681 18.53 6.69 -40.38
C ALA A 681 18.31 7.07 -41.86
N LEU A 682 19.11 7.99 -42.41
CA LEU A 682 19.07 8.37 -43.83
C LEU A 682 19.46 7.19 -44.74
N ARG A 683 20.44 6.38 -44.33
CA ARG A 683 20.83 5.15 -45.02
C ARG A 683 19.67 4.15 -45.07
N ARG A 684 19.04 3.86 -43.92
CA ARG A 684 17.84 3.00 -43.84
C ARG A 684 16.71 3.50 -44.74
N LYS A 685 16.45 4.81 -44.76
CA LYS A 685 15.44 5.44 -45.62
C LYS A 685 15.75 5.29 -47.11
N LYS A 686 17.02 5.40 -47.51
CA LYS A 686 17.48 5.18 -48.90
C LYS A 686 17.41 3.71 -49.32
N GLU A 687 17.68 2.79 -48.40
CA GLU A 687 17.59 1.35 -48.65
C GLU A 687 16.13 0.87 -48.73
N GLY A 688 15.24 1.37 -47.86
CA GLY A 688 13.81 1.09 -47.93
C GLY A 688 13.17 1.54 -49.25
N LYS A 689 13.53 2.73 -49.76
CA LYS A 689 13.08 3.19 -51.09
C LYS A 689 13.56 2.31 -52.25
N LYS A 690 14.76 1.75 -52.16
CA LYS A 690 15.29 0.81 -53.19
C LYS A 690 14.62 -0.56 -53.17
N VAL A 691 14.06 -0.98 -52.04
CA VAL A 691 13.35 -2.26 -51.91
C VAL A 691 11.91 -2.17 -52.44
N GLU A 692 11.25 -1.01 -52.32
CA GLU A 692 9.91 -0.79 -52.90
C GLU A 692 9.93 -0.62 -54.44
N GLU A 693 11.02 -0.10 -55.02
CA GLU A 693 11.21 -0.05 -56.49
C GLU A 693 11.86 -1.33 -57.07
N GLY A 694 12.25 -2.29 -56.22
CA GLY A 694 13.04 -3.45 -56.60
C GLY A 694 12.58 -4.73 -55.90
N THR A 695 11.37 -5.20 -56.15
CA THR A 695 11.02 -6.60 -55.87
C THR A 695 11.85 -7.52 -56.77
N GLY A 696 12.95 -8.05 -56.24
CA GLY A 696 13.78 -9.01 -56.93
C GLY A 696 15.02 -9.44 -56.16
N ASN A 697 14.83 -10.41 -55.25
CA ASN A 697 15.82 -11.35 -54.69
C ASN A 697 16.98 -10.82 -53.81
N GLY A 698 17.17 -11.51 -52.67
CA GLY A 698 18.51 -11.92 -52.21
C GLY A 698 18.98 -11.47 -50.83
N ALA A 699 18.79 -12.36 -49.85
CA ALA A 699 19.71 -12.72 -48.74
C ALA A 699 20.72 -11.70 -48.15
N GLY A 700 20.50 -11.37 -46.87
CA GLY A 700 21.42 -11.54 -45.72
C GLY A 700 22.77 -10.81 -45.68
N LEU A 701 23.04 -10.13 -44.55
CA LEU A 701 24.29 -10.30 -43.76
C LEU A 701 24.29 -9.45 -42.46
N ARG A 702 24.85 -10.08 -41.41
CA ARG A 702 25.05 -9.64 -40.02
C ARG A 702 25.82 -8.32 -39.86
N LYS A 703 25.66 -7.69 -38.68
CA LYS A 703 26.76 -6.97 -38.02
C LYS A 703 26.64 -7.01 -36.49
N ASP A 704 27.62 -7.67 -35.89
CA ASP A 704 28.03 -7.52 -34.50
C ASP A 704 29.02 -6.35 -34.36
N ALA A 705 29.10 -5.87 -33.11
CA ALA A 705 30.18 -5.11 -32.47
C ALA A 705 30.25 -3.58 -32.67
N LEU A 706 30.00 -2.83 -31.58
CA LEU A 706 31.08 -2.18 -30.83
C LEU A 706 30.61 -1.66 -29.45
N LEU A 707 31.46 -1.95 -28.47
CA LEU A 707 31.36 -1.78 -27.02
C LEU A 707 31.96 -0.43 -26.53
N ASN A 708 31.53 -0.04 -25.32
CA ASN A 708 32.24 0.69 -24.25
C ASN A 708 32.60 2.17 -24.40
N MET A 709 32.09 2.98 -23.45
CA MET A 709 32.94 3.88 -22.62
C MET A 709 32.21 4.35 -21.34
N GLU A 710 32.92 4.28 -20.22
CA GLU A 710 32.51 4.59 -18.85
C GLU A 710 32.56 6.10 -18.50
N GLY A 711 31.70 6.51 -17.56
CA GLY A 711 32.01 7.34 -16.38
C GLY A 711 32.37 8.83 -16.52
N VAL A 712 31.46 9.73 -16.10
CA VAL A 712 31.75 10.97 -15.33
C VAL A 712 30.52 11.37 -14.48
N LYS A 713 30.71 11.57 -13.17
CA LYS A 713 29.77 12.21 -12.22
C LYS A 713 29.90 13.74 -12.31
N ILE A 714 28.77 14.47 -12.30
CA ILE A 714 28.73 15.88 -11.84
C ILE A 714 27.39 16.15 -11.12
N GLU A 715 27.49 16.64 -9.89
CA GLU A 715 26.40 17.15 -9.04
C GLU A 715 25.92 18.54 -9.53
N VAL A 716 24.61 18.77 -9.55
CA VAL A 716 24.03 20.11 -9.38
C VAL A 716 22.80 20.01 -8.49
N ALA A 717 22.92 20.56 -7.28
CA ALA A 717 21.83 20.70 -6.33
C ALA A 717 20.89 21.84 -6.73
N LYS A 718 19.58 21.55 -6.79
CA LYS A 718 18.47 22.48 -6.57
C LYS A 718 17.37 21.72 -5.80
N PRO A 719 16.65 22.37 -4.88
CA PRO A 719 15.71 21.71 -3.98
C PRO A 719 14.49 21.21 -4.76
N PRO A 720 13.91 20.03 -4.43
CA PRO A 720 12.72 19.56 -5.12
C PRO A 720 11.48 20.27 -4.57
N GLU A 721 10.84 21.05 -5.45
CA GLU A 721 9.39 21.29 -5.40
C GLU A 721 8.67 19.97 -5.72
N ASP A 722 7.49 19.79 -5.13
CA ASP A 722 6.55 18.66 -5.17
C ASP A 722 6.38 17.92 -6.53
N GLU A 723 7.42 17.21 -6.98
CA GLU A 723 7.30 16.15 -7.98
C GLU A 723 6.95 14.85 -7.26
N GLU A 724 5.73 14.36 -7.50
CA GLU A 724 5.34 12.98 -7.27
C GLU A 724 6.45 12.08 -7.85
N MET A 725 7.31 11.53 -6.99
CA MET A 725 8.36 10.57 -7.36
C MET A 725 7.70 9.26 -7.79
N TYR A 726 7.17 9.24 -9.02
CA TYR A 726 6.93 8.01 -9.75
C TYR A 726 8.30 7.41 -10.09
N PHE A 727 8.61 6.26 -9.50
CA PHE A 727 9.73 5.46 -9.95
C PHE A 727 9.35 4.83 -11.30
N ASP A 728 10.18 5.02 -12.32
CA ASP A 728 10.00 4.52 -13.70
C ASP A 728 9.91 2.97 -13.81
N ASP A 729 10.02 2.25 -12.70
CA ASP A 729 10.07 0.77 -12.64
C ASP A 729 8.73 0.11 -12.27
N GLU A 730 7.61 0.85 -12.21
CA GLU A 730 6.28 0.24 -12.23
C GLU A 730 5.92 -0.24 -13.64
N VAL A 731 6.58 -1.31 -14.08
CA VAL A 731 6.16 -2.06 -15.25
C VAL A 731 4.80 -2.69 -14.96
N CYS A 732 3.82 -2.41 -15.83
CA CYS A 732 2.56 -3.14 -15.91
C CYS A 732 2.82 -4.66 -15.98
N LEU A 733 2.53 -5.38 -14.89
CA LEU A 733 2.38 -6.84 -14.85
C LEU A 733 0.90 -7.22 -14.72
#